data_AF-A0A3D4AFA7-F1
#
_entry.id   AF-A0A3D4AFA7-F1
#
_cell.length_a   1.000
_cell.length_b   1.000
_cell.length_c   1.000
_cell.angle_alpha   90.00
_cell.angle_beta   90.00
_cell.angle_gamma   90.00
#
_symmetry.space_group_name_H-M   'P 1'
#
loop_
_entity.id
_entity.type
_entity.pdbx_description
1 polymer ?
#
loop_
_entity_poly.entity_id
_entity_poly.type
_entity_poly.pdbx_seq_one_letter_code
_entity_poly.pdbx_strand_id
1 'polypeptide(L)'
;MSVFLQIQFMERKQLKFIYILISFACISFNALAQSDAINWRKSNNWVDSVYETLSEDERIAQLIMIAAFSNRDSTHIKEVECAVREQKVGGLIFFKGNPTKQAALTNYFQSQTKVPLLIGIDGEWGIGMRLDSVLTFPRQMVLGGAQNEDAAYQMGIAVGNQCRRMGIHVNFAPDVDVNNNPRNPVINDRSFGENKYWVAKLGAQYAKGMQNQHVMACAKHFPGHGDTETDSHFSLPVVKGDRKRLDSLELYPFRELIKNDVMCVMTAHLNVPALDSTANTPSSLSKTIVTNLLKDEMGFEGIVVTDALNMKGVTDYYKPGEITAKAFAAGNDLMEFVEDVSASISMIKQYLNDSIIPRSQLEKSCKKILMAKYWAGLNNYQPINLNSLTEDLNCCNTYLSIKKIIKQAIVVVKNDDNIIPIANPELYKQAIVAVGSNQLTAFQEMSMNYVKADYFSIDKADTPASWDTLFTTLKQYNLVVLSLHNTSRFVAKKLGLSPLQIDFVNKVLALDKKVILVCNGNPYILEQFKTARNIILSYEDLEQYNQLAAQVLYGAIGAKGKLPVTVNTTFPLGMGKFTESLDRMEYIYPEEMNIDHFPFQWIDTIVIDAITKKAMPGAQVLVVKDGKVIYQKSFGFHTYDSVMPVKNYHLYDVASLTKILATTVGIMHLFDAHKIKLEATLGDYLPELRGSNKGRLTIHDVLLHQAGLTPFIPIYKRTLLDGKPSNLIYAETQDSDYTIQVAQNLFMHKDYEPMLWKQIIQSDVKPAGEYVYSDLGFMLLRKVIEHQCGMPFEQYLQKNIYSPLNLANLTFNPLQKGINPDWIVPTEDDTFFRWQLLDGYVHDQTAAMLGGVSGHAGIFASANDVAIIMQMLANGGDYGGKRILKESTVNMFTKKQVKANRRGLGFDKPETDFRKASPVSKLVSPQAFGHTGFTGTSAWVDPKHKLVYVFLSNRVHPSAENKKLVEMNVRTRIQDVIYDAINEK
;
A
#
# COMPACT_ATOMS: atom_id res chain seq x y z
N MET A 1 15.08 38.07 32.39
CA MET A 1 16.36 38.30 33.06
C MET A 1 16.11 38.37 34.57
N SER A 2 16.05 37.20 35.25
CA SER A 2 16.19 37.02 36.72
C SER A 2 15.85 35.58 37.19
N VAL A 3 16.09 34.54 36.38
CA VAL A 3 16.00 33.13 36.83
C VAL A 3 17.13 32.32 36.16
N PHE A 4 18.37 32.80 36.25
CA PHE A 4 19.54 32.11 35.71
C PHE A 4 20.77 32.20 36.63
N LEU A 5 20.56 32.43 37.93
CA LEU A 5 21.63 32.62 38.92
C LEU A 5 21.19 32.04 40.28
N GLN A 6 21.05 30.71 40.37
CA GLN A 6 21.02 30.00 41.66
C GLN A 6 21.26 28.48 41.54
N ILE A 7 22.18 28.05 40.66
CA ILE A 7 22.69 26.66 40.65
C ILE A 7 24.21 26.70 40.66
N GLN A 8 24.78 27.26 41.73
CA GLN A 8 26.16 27.01 42.15
C GLN A 8 26.12 26.96 43.67
N PHE A 9 26.79 25.97 44.26
CA PHE A 9 26.74 25.53 45.68
C PHE A 9 25.71 24.46 46.03
N MET A 10 25.77 23.31 45.35
CA MET A 10 25.50 22.03 46.00
C MET A 10 26.75 21.17 45.92
N GLU A 11 27.30 20.78 47.07
CA GLU A 11 28.53 19.99 47.17
C GLU A 11 28.38 18.62 46.50
N ARG A 12 29.43 18.18 45.80
CA ARG A 12 29.51 16.88 45.09
C ARG A 12 29.11 15.66 45.93
N LYS A 13 29.11 15.75 47.27
CA LYS A 13 28.63 14.69 48.16
C LYS A 13 27.10 14.57 48.20
N GLN A 14 26.36 15.68 48.11
CA GLN A 14 24.89 15.66 48.10
C GLN A 14 24.33 15.17 46.76
N LEU A 15 24.97 15.51 45.62
CA LEU A 15 24.60 14.91 44.33
C LEU A 15 24.82 13.40 44.30
N LYS A 16 25.92 12.89 44.88
CA LYS A 16 26.13 11.42 44.97
C LYS A 16 25.10 10.74 45.86
N PHE A 17 24.67 11.38 46.95
CA PHE A 17 23.65 10.83 47.83
C PHE A 17 22.26 10.83 47.17
N ILE A 18 21.93 11.87 46.40
CA ILE A 18 20.70 11.94 45.59
C ILE A 18 20.74 10.95 44.42
N TYR A 19 21.88 10.76 43.76
CA TYR A 19 22.03 9.72 42.74
C TYR A 19 21.93 8.32 43.34
N ILE A 20 22.47 8.06 44.53
CA ILE A 20 22.33 6.77 45.21
C ILE A 20 20.89 6.56 45.72
N LEU A 21 20.19 7.60 46.18
CA LEU A 21 18.77 7.53 46.57
C LEU A 21 17.82 7.40 45.37
N ILE A 22 18.11 8.04 44.23
CA ILE A 22 17.36 7.86 42.97
C ILE A 22 17.69 6.50 42.36
N SER A 23 18.94 6.02 42.44
CA SER A 23 19.28 4.66 42.04
C SER A 23 18.65 3.62 42.97
N PHE A 24 18.61 3.82 44.29
CA PHE A 24 17.89 2.93 45.20
C PHE A 24 16.37 3.03 45.03
N ALA A 25 15.80 4.21 44.75
CA ALA A 25 14.37 4.34 44.43
C ALA A 25 14.03 3.69 43.07
N CYS A 26 14.89 3.82 42.05
CA CYS A 26 14.71 3.15 40.75
C CYS A 26 15.01 1.64 40.80
N ILE A 27 15.81 1.16 41.77
CA ILE A 27 16.05 -0.27 41.99
C ILE A 27 14.97 -0.88 42.90
N SER A 28 14.31 -0.09 43.75
CA SER A 28 13.19 -0.54 44.59
C SER A 28 11.84 -0.54 43.87
N PHE A 29 11.68 0.21 42.77
CA PHE A 29 10.48 0.17 41.92
C PHE A 29 10.50 -0.90 40.82
N ASN A 30 11.63 -1.58 40.60
CA ASN A 30 11.75 -2.66 39.60
C ASN A 30 11.68 -4.08 40.21
N ALA A 31 11.43 -4.22 41.51
CA ALA A 31 11.33 -5.52 42.19
C ALA A 31 9.92 -5.86 42.70
N LEU A 32 8.91 -5.02 42.44
CA LEU A 32 7.50 -5.28 42.76
C LEU A 32 6.60 -4.74 41.64
N ALA A 33 6.71 -5.32 40.46
CA ALA A 33 5.72 -5.20 39.40
C ALA A 33 5.66 -6.51 38.62
N GLN A 34 5.28 -7.60 39.31
CA GLN A 34 4.72 -8.73 38.59
C GLN A 34 3.33 -8.27 38.12
N SER A 35 3.20 -8.14 36.80
CA SER A 35 2.08 -7.53 36.09
C SER A 35 0.79 -8.35 36.25
N ASP A 36 -0.35 -7.88 35.72
CA ASP A 36 -1.72 -8.44 35.82
C ASP A 36 -1.91 -9.90 35.34
N ALA A 37 -0.99 -10.84 35.59
CA ALA A 37 -1.08 -12.24 35.21
C ALA A 37 -2.21 -13.00 35.94
N ILE A 38 -2.72 -14.09 35.34
CA ILE A 38 -3.67 -15.01 36.00
C ILE A 38 -2.95 -15.75 37.13
N ASN A 39 -3.01 -15.18 38.32
CA ASN A 39 -2.52 -15.82 39.53
C ASN A 39 -3.70 -16.41 40.31
N TRP A 40 -4.03 -17.68 40.04
CA TRP A 40 -5.12 -18.39 40.73
C TRP A 40 -4.88 -18.56 42.24
N ARG A 41 -3.63 -18.42 42.72
CA ARG A 41 -3.31 -18.48 44.16
C ARG A 41 -3.68 -17.18 44.88
N LYS A 42 -3.92 -16.09 44.16
CA LYS A 42 -4.39 -14.84 44.73
C LYS A 42 -5.87 -14.99 45.09
N SER A 43 -6.21 -14.82 46.37
CA SER A 43 -7.60 -14.86 46.83
C SER A 43 -8.45 -13.85 46.07
N ASN A 44 -9.63 -14.28 45.63
CA ASN A 44 -10.59 -13.46 44.89
C ASN A 44 -12.02 -13.89 45.23
N ASN A 45 -12.75 -12.98 45.89
CA ASN A 45 -14.09 -13.27 46.40
C ASN A 45 -15.07 -13.73 45.32
N TRP A 46 -14.97 -13.22 44.08
CA TRP A 46 -15.86 -13.64 43.00
C TRP A 46 -15.54 -15.07 42.55
N VAL A 47 -14.25 -15.40 42.39
CA VAL A 47 -13.82 -16.75 42.01
C VAL A 47 -14.23 -17.79 43.05
N ASP A 48 -13.94 -17.51 44.33
CA ASP A 48 -14.27 -18.43 45.42
C ASP A 48 -15.80 -18.58 45.56
N SER A 49 -16.55 -17.47 45.51
CA SER A 49 -18.02 -17.49 45.54
C SER A 49 -18.63 -18.29 44.39
N VAL A 50 -18.13 -18.14 43.16
CA VAL A 50 -18.64 -18.92 42.03
C VAL A 50 -18.27 -20.39 42.21
N TYR A 51 -17.02 -20.71 42.54
CA TYR A 51 -16.54 -22.09 42.71
C TYR A 51 -17.34 -22.89 43.74
N GLU A 52 -17.71 -22.26 44.86
CA GLU A 52 -18.51 -22.87 45.93
C GLU A 52 -19.93 -23.24 45.48
N THR A 53 -20.48 -22.53 44.50
CA THR A 53 -21.81 -22.84 43.94
C THR A 53 -21.81 -23.96 42.90
N LEU A 54 -20.64 -24.34 42.38
CA LEU A 54 -20.52 -25.38 41.35
C LEU A 54 -20.46 -26.78 41.97
N SER A 55 -21.28 -27.68 41.44
CA SER A 55 -21.16 -29.13 41.62
C SER A 55 -19.86 -29.68 41.02
N GLU A 56 -19.51 -30.93 41.34
CA GLU A 56 -18.31 -31.57 40.77
C GLU A 56 -18.37 -31.65 39.25
N ASP A 57 -19.53 -31.98 38.67
CA ASP A 57 -19.73 -32.06 37.22
C ASP A 57 -19.59 -30.68 36.56
N GLU A 58 -20.13 -29.63 37.19
CA GLU A 58 -19.97 -28.25 36.70
C GLU A 58 -18.52 -27.76 36.79
N ARG A 59 -17.79 -28.14 37.84
CA ARG A 59 -16.35 -27.82 37.96
C ARG A 59 -15.55 -28.48 36.84
N ILE A 60 -15.89 -29.70 36.46
CA ILE A 60 -15.29 -30.40 35.31
C ILE A 60 -15.70 -29.71 34.01
N ALA A 61 -16.98 -29.36 33.84
CA ALA A 61 -17.49 -28.68 32.65
C ALA A 61 -16.79 -27.33 32.40
N GLN A 62 -16.38 -26.61 33.46
CA GLN A 62 -15.60 -25.37 33.32
C GLN A 62 -14.24 -25.57 32.61
N LEU A 63 -13.71 -26.79 32.57
CA LEU A 63 -12.46 -27.12 31.88
C LEU A 63 -12.66 -27.42 30.39
N ILE A 64 -13.89 -27.35 29.88
CA ILE A 64 -14.25 -27.76 28.52
C ILE A 64 -14.62 -26.53 27.68
N MET A 65 -14.06 -26.47 26.47
CA MET A 65 -14.43 -25.53 25.41
C MET A 65 -14.89 -26.30 24.18
N ILE A 66 -16.04 -25.91 23.63
CA ILE A 66 -16.62 -26.53 22.42
C ILE A 66 -16.63 -25.56 21.24
N ALA A 67 -16.67 -26.10 20.02
CA ALA A 67 -16.68 -25.30 18.81
C ALA A 67 -18.05 -24.71 18.48
N ALA A 68 -18.08 -23.41 18.18
CA ALA A 68 -19.23 -22.70 17.67
C ALA A 68 -18.96 -22.18 16.24
N PHE A 69 -19.94 -22.34 15.36
CA PHE A 69 -19.84 -21.91 13.96
C PHE A 69 -21.00 -20.98 13.64
N SER A 70 -20.71 -19.71 13.38
CA SER A 70 -21.76 -18.74 13.06
C SER A 70 -22.34 -18.94 11.66
N ASN A 71 -21.65 -19.65 10.77
CA ASN A 71 -22.14 -19.97 9.42
C ASN A 71 -23.03 -21.24 9.33
N ARG A 72 -23.25 -21.97 10.43
CA ARG A 72 -24.12 -23.17 10.44
C ARG A 72 -25.58 -22.82 10.75
N ASP A 73 -26.45 -23.81 10.62
CA ASP A 73 -27.90 -23.70 10.75
C ASP A 73 -28.39 -23.72 12.21
N SER A 74 -29.71 -23.73 12.39
CA SER A 74 -30.35 -23.73 13.71
C SER A 74 -30.15 -25.02 14.50
N THR A 75 -29.81 -26.14 13.83
CA THR A 75 -29.50 -27.41 14.51
C THR A 75 -28.21 -27.27 15.29
N HIS A 76 -27.15 -26.78 14.65
CA HIS A 76 -25.87 -26.50 15.31
C HIS A 76 -26.02 -25.50 16.47
N ILE A 77 -26.85 -24.46 16.30
CA ILE A 77 -27.08 -23.47 17.36
C ILE A 77 -27.72 -24.13 18.60
N LYS A 78 -28.70 -25.02 18.40
CA LYS A 78 -29.35 -25.76 19.51
C LYS A 78 -28.41 -26.75 20.19
N GLU A 79 -27.50 -27.38 19.45
CA GLU A 79 -26.47 -28.25 20.03
C GLU A 79 -25.55 -27.45 20.96
N VAL A 80 -25.08 -26.28 20.52
CA VAL A 80 -24.25 -25.38 21.35
C VAL A 80 -25.05 -24.85 22.54
N GLU A 81 -26.32 -24.45 22.34
CA GLU A 81 -27.21 -24.02 23.41
C GLU A 81 -27.39 -25.10 24.48
N CYS A 82 -27.60 -26.36 24.08
CA CYS A 82 -27.71 -27.49 24.98
C CYS A 82 -26.44 -27.67 25.82
N ALA A 83 -25.27 -27.61 25.19
CA ALA A 83 -24.00 -27.72 25.90
C ALA A 83 -23.75 -26.56 26.87
N VAL A 84 -24.17 -25.34 26.51
CA VAL A 84 -24.07 -24.16 27.38
C VAL A 84 -25.04 -24.23 28.55
N ARG A 85 -26.32 -24.50 28.29
CA ARG A 85 -27.39 -24.41 29.30
C ARG A 85 -27.44 -25.64 30.20
N GLU A 86 -27.38 -26.83 29.61
CA GLU A 86 -27.57 -28.10 30.32
C GLU A 86 -26.23 -28.66 30.82
N GLN A 87 -25.20 -28.68 29.97
CA GLN A 87 -23.88 -29.23 30.33
C GLN A 87 -22.92 -28.20 30.95
N LYS A 88 -23.28 -26.90 30.91
CA LYS A 88 -22.60 -25.80 31.62
C LYS A 88 -21.11 -25.70 31.30
N VAL A 89 -20.76 -25.89 30.03
CA VAL A 89 -19.37 -25.80 29.52
C VAL A 89 -18.70 -24.47 29.90
N GLY A 90 -17.38 -24.51 30.05
CA GLY A 90 -16.58 -23.37 30.48
C GLY A 90 -16.44 -22.28 29.43
N GLY A 91 -16.47 -22.65 28.14
CA GLY A 91 -16.29 -21.69 27.06
C GLY A 91 -16.66 -22.21 25.68
N LEU A 92 -16.57 -21.31 24.70
CA LEU A 92 -16.78 -21.56 23.28
C LEU A 92 -15.58 -21.04 22.49
N ILE A 93 -15.21 -21.73 21.42
CA ILE A 93 -14.27 -21.24 20.40
C ILE A 93 -14.99 -21.07 19.08
N PHE A 94 -14.83 -19.90 18.46
CA PHE A 94 -15.38 -19.64 17.14
C PHE A 94 -14.36 -19.87 16.02
N PHE A 95 -14.83 -20.43 14.91
CA PHE A 95 -14.06 -20.60 13.67
C PHE A 95 -14.65 -19.77 12.54
N LYS A 96 -15.29 -20.37 11.53
CA LYS A 96 -15.71 -19.66 10.32
C LYS A 96 -17.08 -18.98 10.46
N GLY A 97 -17.17 -17.74 9.99
CA GLY A 97 -18.45 -17.09 9.67
C GLY A 97 -18.38 -15.57 9.69
N ASN A 98 -19.47 -14.91 10.05
CA ASN A 98 -19.64 -13.47 9.92
C ASN A 98 -19.55 -12.76 11.29
N PRO A 99 -18.89 -11.59 11.40
CA PRO A 99 -18.68 -10.88 12.67
C PRO A 99 -20.01 -10.55 13.37
N THR A 100 -20.98 -9.96 12.68
CA THR A 100 -22.27 -9.59 13.27
C THR A 100 -23.05 -10.80 13.76
N LYS A 101 -23.08 -11.88 12.98
CA LYS A 101 -23.76 -13.12 13.37
C LYS A 101 -23.07 -13.80 14.55
N GLN A 102 -21.73 -13.82 14.58
CA GLN A 102 -20.98 -14.36 15.71
C GLN A 102 -21.20 -13.54 16.99
N ALA A 103 -21.18 -12.22 16.91
CA ALA A 103 -21.45 -11.36 18.07
C ALA A 103 -22.88 -11.56 18.62
N ALA A 104 -23.87 -11.68 17.74
CA ALA A 104 -25.25 -11.99 18.13
C ALA A 104 -25.37 -13.36 18.81
N LEU A 105 -24.72 -14.39 18.26
CA LEU A 105 -24.68 -15.72 18.87
C LEU A 105 -23.91 -15.72 20.21
N THR A 106 -22.85 -14.94 20.33
CA THR A 106 -22.10 -14.78 21.58
C THR A 106 -23.01 -14.19 22.66
N ASN A 107 -23.75 -13.11 22.35
CA ASN A 107 -24.75 -12.55 23.27
C ASN A 107 -25.83 -13.56 23.64
N TYR A 108 -26.32 -14.31 22.65
CA TYR A 108 -27.31 -15.35 22.87
C TYR A 108 -26.79 -16.43 23.83
N PHE A 109 -25.64 -17.03 23.57
CA PHE A 109 -25.09 -18.10 24.42
C PHE A 109 -24.71 -17.59 25.81
N GLN A 110 -24.17 -16.37 25.94
CA GLN A 110 -23.91 -15.77 27.26
C GLN A 110 -25.19 -15.63 28.09
N SER A 111 -26.34 -15.36 27.46
CA SER A 111 -27.65 -15.29 28.15
C SER A 111 -28.19 -16.64 28.64
N GLN A 112 -27.63 -17.76 28.16
CA GLN A 112 -28.09 -19.12 28.49
C GLN A 112 -27.34 -19.74 29.68
N THR A 113 -26.41 -19.01 30.31
CA THR A 113 -25.62 -19.51 31.46
C THR A 113 -25.55 -18.48 32.59
N LYS A 114 -25.37 -18.96 33.83
CA LYS A 114 -25.11 -18.12 35.00
C LYS A 114 -23.63 -17.81 35.18
N VAL A 115 -22.75 -18.76 34.87
CA VAL A 115 -21.30 -18.54 34.86
C VAL A 115 -20.92 -18.16 33.43
N PRO A 116 -20.46 -16.93 33.18
CA PRO A 116 -20.18 -16.47 31.83
C PRO A 116 -19.19 -17.36 31.10
N LEU A 117 -19.37 -17.52 29.78
CA LEU A 117 -18.51 -18.31 28.92
C LEU A 117 -17.22 -17.57 28.64
N LEU A 118 -16.10 -18.31 28.66
CA LEU A 118 -14.87 -17.84 28.04
C LEU A 118 -15.00 -18.00 26.53
N ILE A 119 -14.67 -16.95 25.77
CA ILE A 119 -14.83 -16.94 24.30
C ILE A 119 -13.44 -16.93 23.67
N GLY A 120 -13.14 -17.96 22.90
CA GLY A 120 -11.89 -18.17 22.19
C GLY A 120 -12.01 -17.94 20.68
N ILE A 121 -10.89 -17.62 20.05
CA ILE A 121 -10.72 -17.65 18.60
C ILE A 121 -9.30 -18.08 18.27
N ASP A 122 -9.11 -18.68 17.09
CA ASP A 122 -7.77 -18.83 16.50
C ASP A 122 -7.55 -17.78 15.41
N GLY A 123 -7.04 -16.60 15.81
CA GLY A 123 -6.79 -15.44 14.96
C GLY A 123 -5.31 -15.05 14.95
N GLU A 124 -4.46 -15.90 14.36
CA GLU A 124 -3.00 -15.69 14.31
C GLU A 124 -2.63 -14.36 13.66
N TRP A 125 -3.18 -14.05 12.48
CA TRP A 125 -2.99 -12.78 11.78
C TRP A 125 -4.26 -11.90 11.87
N GLY A 126 -4.85 -11.86 13.06
CA GLY A 126 -6.09 -11.15 13.38
C GLY A 126 -7.35 -11.98 13.13
N ILE A 127 -8.50 -11.46 13.61
CA ILE A 127 -9.76 -12.22 13.59
C ILE A 127 -10.32 -12.44 12.18
N GLY A 128 -9.87 -11.66 11.19
CA GLY A 128 -10.15 -11.86 9.76
C GLY A 128 -9.63 -13.20 9.22
N MET A 129 -8.74 -13.90 9.95
CA MET A 129 -8.38 -15.30 9.67
C MET A 129 -9.61 -16.23 9.68
N ARG A 130 -10.63 -15.87 10.44
CA ARG A 130 -11.78 -16.70 10.78
C ARG A 130 -13.09 -16.05 10.34
N LEU A 131 -13.16 -14.72 10.40
CA LEU A 131 -14.34 -13.94 10.07
C LEU A 131 -14.31 -13.39 8.65
N ASP A 132 -15.41 -13.54 7.93
CA ASP A 132 -15.64 -12.80 6.69
C ASP A 132 -15.79 -11.29 6.96
N SER A 133 -15.51 -10.47 5.96
CA SER A 133 -15.67 -9.02 6.02
C SER A 133 -14.82 -8.29 7.08
N VAL A 134 -13.77 -8.93 7.63
CA VAL A 134 -12.78 -8.28 8.50
C VAL A 134 -11.40 -8.31 7.84
N LEU A 135 -10.67 -7.20 7.89
CA LEU A 135 -9.31 -7.07 7.40
C LEU A 135 -8.39 -8.10 8.06
N THR A 136 -7.60 -8.79 7.24
CA THR A 136 -6.53 -9.69 7.68
C THR A 136 -5.20 -8.96 7.76
N PHE A 137 -4.49 -9.16 8.86
CA PHE A 137 -3.12 -8.66 9.00
C PHE A 137 -2.12 -9.53 8.22
N PRO A 138 -0.89 -9.04 7.99
CA PRO A 138 0.17 -9.86 7.42
C PRO A 138 0.43 -11.11 8.26
N ARG A 139 0.81 -12.20 7.59
CA ARG A 139 1.23 -13.43 8.27
C ARG A 139 2.50 -13.21 9.10
N GLN A 140 2.72 -14.07 10.09
CA GLN A 140 3.82 -13.90 11.04
C GLN A 140 5.20 -13.89 10.38
N MET A 141 5.39 -14.64 9.29
CA MET A 141 6.65 -14.61 8.55
C MET A 141 6.95 -13.23 7.93
N VAL A 142 5.92 -12.46 7.56
CA VAL A 142 6.07 -11.08 7.07
C VAL A 142 6.58 -10.17 8.19
N LEU A 143 6.03 -10.31 9.41
CA LEU A 143 6.55 -9.63 10.61
C LEU A 143 8.00 -10.02 10.92
N GLY A 144 8.33 -11.31 10.77
CA GLY A 144 9.71 -11.80 10.84
C GLY A 144 10.65 -11.05 9.91
N GLY A 145 10.20 -10.82 8.68
CA GLY A 145 10.93 -10.09 7.65
C GLY A 145 11.04 -8.59 7.85
N ALA A 146 10.10 -7.97 8.56
CA ALA A 146 10.03 -6.52 8.79
C ALA A 146 11.13 -5.97 9.69
N GLN A 147 11.81 -6.83 10.47
CA GLN A 147 12.89 -6.45 11.39
C GLN A 147 12.49 -5.33 12.38
N ASN A 148 11.22 -5.29 12.79
CA ASN A 148 10.67 -4.29 13.69
C ASN A 148 9.83 -4.92 14.79
N GLU A 149 10.32 -4.89 16.03
CA GLU A 149 9.63 -5.45 17.19
C GLU A 149 8.37 -4.66 17.59
N ASP A 150 8.38 -3.33 17.42
CA ASP A 150 7.22 -2.48 17.72
C ASP A 150 6.05 -2.86 16.79
N ALA A 151 6.33 -3.25 15.55
CA ALA A 151 5.29 -3.68 14.63
C ALA A 151 4.50 -4.90 15.15
N ALA A 152 5.16 -5.87 15.80
CA ALA A 152 4.48 -7.02 16.41
C ALA A 152 3.65 -6.60 17.64
N TYR A 153 4.16 -5.69 18.46
CA TYR A 153 3.40 -5.14 19.60
C TYR A 153 2.16 -4.37 19.15
N GLN A 154 2.29 -3.45 18.19
CA GLN A 154 1.16 -2.68 17.66
C GLN A 154 0.11 -3.57 16.97
N MET A 155 0.55 -4.60 16.24
CA MET A 155 -0.37 -5.61 15.71
C MET A 155 -1.10 -6.35 16.83
N GLY A 156 -0.43 -6.67 17.93
CA GLY A 156 -1.05 -7.28 19.12
C GLY A 156 -2.12 -6.40 19.74
N ILE A 157 -1.87 -5.09 19.84
CA ILE A 157 -2.85 -4.11 20.30
C ILE A 157 -4.06 -4.06 19.36
N ALA A 158 -3.83 -3.97 18.05
CA ALA A 158 -4.91 -3.89 17.07
C ALA A 158 -5.79 -5.15 17.05
N VAL A 159 -5.17 -6.34 17.09
CA VAL A 159 -5.89 -7.62 17.19
C VAL A 159 -6.60 -7.76 18.54
N GLY A 160 -5.97 -7.33 19.63
CA GLY A 160 -6.59 -7.28 20.95
C GLY A 160 -7.86 -6.41 20.97
N ASN A 161 -7.81 -5.23 20.35
CA ASN A 161 -8.97 -4.36 20.21
C ASN A 161 -10.10 -5.01 19.40
N GLN A 162 -9.78 -5.66 18.28
CA GLN A 162 -10.75 -6.42 17.49
C GLN A 162 -11.39 -7.55 18.33
N CYS A 163 -10.59 -8.31 19.08
CA CYS A 163 -11.09 -9.35 19.98
C CYS A 163 -12.04 -8.79 21.05
N ARG A 164 -11.64 -7.71 21.75
CA ARG A 164 -12.50 -7.06 22.76
C ARG A 164 -13.81 -6.56 22.17
N ARG A 165 -13.77 -5.93 20.99
CA ARG A 165 -14.96 -5.43 20.30
C ARG A 165 -15.97 -6.55 19.96
N MET A 166 -15.47 -7.77 19.80
CA MET A 166 -16.21 -9.00 19.51
C MET A 166 -16.54 -9.85 20.75
N GLY A 167 -16.21 -9.39 21.97
CA GLY A 167 -16.40 -10.18 23.20
C GLY A 167 -15.55 -11.45 23.25
N ILE A 168 -14.39 -11.45 22.58
CA ILE A 168 -13.40 -12.53 22.58
C ILE A 168 -12.40 -12.28 23.71
N HIS A 169 -12.12 -13.32 24.49
CA HIS A 169 -11.33 -13.26 25.72
C HIS A 169 -9.98 -13.97 25.59
N VAL A 170 -9.88 -14.97 24.71
CA VAL A 170 -8.65 -15.71 24.42
C VAL A 170 -8.43 -15.70 22.90
N ASN A 171 -7.25 -15.30 22.47
CA ASN A 171 -6.80 -15.56 21.11
C ASN A 171 -5.73 -16.65 21.17
N PHE A 172 -5.93 -17.74 20.43
CA PHE A 172 -4.96 -18.84 20.34
C PHE A 172 -3.79 -18.47 19.42
N ALA A 173 -3.06 -17.43 19.80
CA ALA A 173 -1.87 -16.89 19.14
C ALA A 173 -0.97 -16.23 20.20
N PRO A 174 0.35 -16.06 19.99
CA PRO A 174 1.14 -16.36 18.78
C PRO A 174 1.46 -17.84 18.56
N ASP A 175 1.62 -18.22 17.28
CA ASP A 175 2.45 -19.36 16.88
C ASP A 175 3.93 -18.96 17.05
N VAL A 176 4.63 -19.66 17.95
CA VAL A 176 6.05 -19.45 18.27
C VAL A 176 6.90 -20.67 17.91
N ASP A 177 6.38 -21.54 17.05
CA ASP A 177 7.14 -22.64 16.51
C ASP A 177 8.30 -22.09 15.67
N VAL A 178 9.51 -22.60 15.88
CA VAL A 178 10.68 -22.20 15.09
C VAL A 178 10.64 -22.98 13.77
N ASN A 179 10.43 -22.28 12.64
CA ASN A 179 10.28 -22.94 11.33
C ASN A 179 11.65 -23.34 10.74
N ASN A 180 12.27 -24.33 11.38
CA ASN A 180 13.58 -24.89 11.03
C ASN A 180 13.52 -25.97 9.93
N ASN A 181 12.31 -26.39 9.53
CA ASN A 181 12.09 -27.29 8.41
C ASN A 181 11.28 -26.59 7.30
N PRO A 182 11.88 -26.26 6.14
CA PRO A 182 11.18 -25.56 5.05
C PRO A 182 10.08 -26.41 4.40
N ARG A 183 10.09 -27.73 4.61
CA ARG A 183 9.07 -28.67 4.11
C ARG A 183 7.90 -28.83 5.07
N ASN A 184 7.90 -28.14 6.20
CA ASN A 184 6.80 -28.18 7.15
C ASN A 184 5.48 -27.75 6.45
N PRO A 185 4.48 -28.64 6.36
CA PRO A 185 3.24 -28.34 5.64
C PRO A 185 2.27 -27.47 6.44
N VAL A 186 2.49 -27.35 7.76
CA VAL A 186 1.54 -26.77 8.71
C VAL A 186 2.01 -25.43 9.26
N ILE A 187 3.26 -25.33 9.74
CA ILE A 187 3.82 -24.13 10.39
C ILE A 187 4.21 -23.09 9.34
N ASN A 188 5.33 -23.27 8.63
CA ASN A 188 5.72 -22.44 7.49
C ASN A 188 5.51 -20.92 7.76
N ASP A 189 4.65 -20.26 6.97
CA ASP A 189 4.33 -18.83 7.05
C ASP A 189 3.57 -18.38 8.32
N ARG A 190 3.10 -19.32 9.16
CA ARG A 190 2.51 -19.06 10.49
C ARG A 190 3.56 -18.75 11.55
N SER A 191 4.79 -19.20 11.34
CA SER A 191 5.93 -18.84 12.19
C SER A 191 6.52 -17.48 11.78
N PHE A 192 7.11 -16.81 12.75
CA PHE A 192 7.93 -15.62 12.51
C PHE A 192 9.26 -15.91 11.78
N GLY A 193 9.69 -17.17 11.67
CA GLY A 193 10.92 -17.56 10.97
C GLY A 193 11.71 -18.66 11.65
N GLU A 194 12.97 -18.84 11.26
CA GLU A 194 13.83 -19.90 11.80
C GLU A 194 14.77 -19.43 12.93
N ASN A 195 14.90 -18.12 13.13
CA ASN A 195 15.72 -17.58 14.21
C ASN A 195 14.94 -17.57 15.53
N LYS A 196 15.20 -18.54 16.41
CA LYS A 196 14.55 -18.68 17.72
C LYS A 196 14.53 -17.42 18.58
N TYR A 197 15.59 -16.58 18.54
CA TYR A 197 15.65 -15.34 19.33
C TYR A 197 14.66 -14.31 18.79
N TRP A 198 14.55 -14.24 17.46
CA TRP A 198 13.61 -13.35 16.80
C TRP A 198 12.18 -13.84 16.93
N VAL A 199 11.92 -15.14 16.79
CA VAL A 199 10.61 -15.76 17.05
C VAL A 199 10.16 -15.48 18.49
N ALA A 200 11.03 -15.73 19.48
CA ALA A 200 10.74 -15.44 20.88
C ALA A 200 10.39 -13.97 21.11
N LYS A 201 11.20 -13.06 20.55
CA LYS A 201 11.04 -11.62 20.73
C LYS A 201 9.75 -11.10 20.11
N LEU A 202 9.45 -11.46 18.86
CA LEU A 202 8.22 -11.03 18.19
C LEU A 202 6.98 -11.68 18.80
N GLY A 203 7.04 -12.97 19.14
CA GLY A 203 5.98 -13.67 19.85
C GLY A 203 5.63 -13.01 21.18
N ALA A 204 6.64 -12.67 22.00
CA ALA A 204 6.42 -11.98 23.26
C ALA A 204 5.78 -10.59 23.07
N GLN A 205 6.22 -9.80 22.07
CA GLN A 205 5.61 -8.50 21.78
C GLN A 205 4.16 -8.63 21.32
N TYR A 206 3.86 -9.59 20.44
CA TYR A 206 2.50 -9.82 19.95
C TYR A 206 1.56 -10.28 21.08
N ALA A 207 2.03 -11.20 21.92
CA ALA A 207 1.32 -11.66 23.12
C ALA A 207 1.04 -10.50 24.08
N LYS A 208 2.07 -9.69 24.38
CA LYS A 208 1.95 -8.52 25.26
C LYS A 208 0.95 -7.50 24.74
N GLY A 209 0.96 -7.23 23.43
CA GLY A 209 0.00 -6.31 22.80
C GLY A 209 -1.45 -6.74 23.03
N MET A 210 -1.76 -8.03 22.82
CA MET A 210 -3.11 -8.55 23.07
C MET A 210 -3.49 -8.53 24.56
N GLN A 211 -2.56 -8.93 25.43
CA GLN A 211 -2.80 -8.98 26.88
C GLN A 211 -3.04 -7.59 27.47
N ASN A 212 -2.37 -6.55 26.96
CA ASN A 212 -2.63 -5.16 27.33
C ASN A 212 -4.03 -4.67 26.94
N GLN A 213 -4.72 -5.36 26.02
CA GLN A 213 -6.13 -5.12 25.70
C GLN A 213 -7.07 -6.09 26.43
N HIS A 214 -6.63 -6.75 27.50
CA HIS A 214 -7.41 -7.74 28.25
C HIS A 214 -7.90 -8.93 27.39
N VAL A 215 -7.03 -9.40 26.48
CA VAL A 215 -7.22 -10.63 25.69
C VAL A 215 -6.04 -11.55 25.98
N MET A 216 -6.30 -12.76 26.48
CA MET A 216 -5.25 -13.73 26.76
C MET A 216 -4.60 -14.21 25.46
N ALA A 217 -3.29 -14.12 25.40
CA ALA A 217 -2.49 -14.73 24.34
C ALA A 217 -2.12 -16.18 24.71
N CYS A 218 -1.97 -17.03 23.69
CA CYS A 218 -1.62 -18.43 23.83
C CYS A 218 -0.42 -18.77 22.95
N ALA A 219 0.73 -19.04 23.57
CA ALA A 219 1.91 -19.52 22.86
C ALA A 219 1.67 -20.96 22.36
N LYS A 220 1.91 -21.22 21.07
CA LYS A 220 1.66 -22.53 20.47
C LYS A 220 2.72 -22.92 19.42
N HIS A 221 2.93 -24.21 19.13
CA HIS A 221 2.30 -25.39 19.76
C HIS A 221 3.35 -26.18 20.55
N PHE A 222 3.23 -26.18 21.87
CA PHE A 222 4.22 -26.79 22.78
C PHE A 222 4.29 -28.32 22.60
N PRO A 223 5.49 -28.94 22.52
CA PRO A 223 6.82 -28.39 22.78
C PRO A 223 7.58 -27.84 21.55
N GLY A 224 6.93 -27.67 20.40
CA GLY A 224 7.52 -27.14 19.16
C GLY A 224 7.19 -27.99 17.94
N HIS A 225 6.34 -27.48 17.06
CA HIS A 225 5.84 -28.17 15.86
C HIS A 225 6.65 -27.87 14.58
N GLY A 226 7.65 -26.98 14.67
CA GLY A 226 8.37 -26.44 13.51
C GLY A 226 9.17 -27.44 12.66
N ASP A 227 9.57 -28.59 13.20
CA ASP A 227 10.44 -29.58 12.52
C ASP A 227 9.68 -30.72 11.81
N THR A 228 8.34 -30.72 11.81
CA THR A 228 7.55 -31.86 11.33
C THR A 228 7.41 -31.91 9.81
N GLU A 229 7.46 -33.11 9.22
CA GLU A 229 7.26 -33.35 7.77
C GLU A 229 5.86 -33.89 7.42
N THR A 230 5.03 -34.22 8.42
CA THR A 230 3.66 -34.73 8.25
C THR A 230 2.65 -33.81 8.92
N ASP A 231 1.46 -33.69 8.34
CA ASP A 231 0.37 -32.87 8.86
C ASP A 231 -0.39 -33.59 9.99
N SER A 232 -0.47 -32.96 11.16
CA SER A 232 -1.14 -33.48 12.37
C SER A 232 -2.63 -33.76 12.18
N HIS A 233 -3.27 -33.15 11.18
CA HIS A 233 -4.68 -33.41 10.88
C HIS A 233 -4.93 -34.81 10.29
N PHE A 234 -3.90 -35.48 9.75
CA PHE A 234 -4.02 -36.77 9.08
C PHE A 234 -3.25 -37.91 9.78
N SER A 235 -2.16 -37.61 10.48
CA SER A 235 -1.37 -38.59 11.24
C SER A 235 -0.58 -37.91 12.37
N LEU A 236 -0.19 -38.66 13.40
CA LEU A 236 0.56 -38.12 14.54
C LEU A 236 2.00 -37.70 14.09
N PRO A 237 2.35 -36.40 14.04
CA PRO A 237 3.66 -35.98 13.56
C PRO A 237 4.74 -36.29 14.59
N VAL A 238 5.94 -36.61 14.10
CA VAL A 238 7.08 -36.98 14.93
C VAL A 238 8.15 -35.89 14.88
N VAL A 239 8.58 -35.41 16.04
CA VAL A 239 9.76 -34.56 16.18
C VAL A 239 10.94 -35.43 16.60
N LYS A 240 11.98 -35.48 15.76
CA LYS A 240 13.12 -36.41 15.92
C LYS A 240 14.31 -35.82 16.68
N GLY A 241 14.25 -34.55 17.07
CA GLY A 241 15.33 -33.87 17.79
C GLY A 241 15.64 -34.52 19.14
N ASP A 242 16.92 -34.53 19.53
CA ASP A 242 17.32 -34.92 20.87
C ASP A 242 16.97 -33.83 21.91
N ARG A 243 17.07 -34.16 23.19
CA ARG A 243 16.74 -33.23 24.29
C ARG A 243 17.54 -31.93 24.21
N LYS A 244 18.83 -32.00 23.88
CA LYS A 244 19.71 -30.83 23.81
C LYS A 244 19.28 -29.87 22.70
N ARG A 245 18.92 -30.39 21.53
CA ARG A 245 18.35 -29.63 20.42
C ARG A 245 17.04 -28.98 20.84
N LEU A 246 16.09 -29.77 21.34
CA LEU A 246 14.78 -29.30 21.80
C LEU A 246 14.92 -28.16 22.80
N ASP A 247 15.83 -28.29 23.76
CA ASP A 247 16.12 -27.22 24.71
C ASP A 247 16.70 -25.98 24.03
N SER A 248 17.69 -26.18 23.17
CA SER A 248 18.36 -25.04 22.54
C SER A 248 17.49 -24.32 21.52
N LEU A 249 16.49 -24.96 20.90
CA LEU A 249 15.81 -24.46 19.71
C LEU A 249 14.29 -24.38 19.88
N GLU A 250 13.61 -25.52 19.94
CA GLU A 250 12.14 -25.60 19.97
C GLU A 250 11.53 -25.02 21.27
N LEU A 251 12.10 -25.34 22.43
CA LEU A 251 11.63 -24.88 23.75
C LEU A 251 12.04 -23.45 24.08
N TYR A 252 12.97 -22.87 23.32
CA TYR A 252 13.53 -21.54 23.62
C TYR A 252 12.45 -20.43 23.57
N PRO A 253 11.63 -20.29 22.51
CA PRO A 253 10.58 -19.28 22.48
C PRO A 253 9.57 -19.43 23.63
N PHE A 254 9.15 -20.65 23.96
CA PHE A 254 8.23 -20.88 25.08
C PHE A 254 8.81 -20.40 26.41
N ARG A 255 10.08 -20.69 26.70
CA ARG A 255 10.74 -20.17 27.92
C ARG A 255 10.76 -18.64 27.97
N GLU A 256 11.05 -17.99 26.85
CA GLU A 256 11.08 -16.53 26.81
C GLU A 256 9.68 -15.92 26.94
N LEU A 257 8.65 -16.51 26.33
CA LEU A 257 7.27 -16.04 26.50
C LEU A 257 6.75 -16.26 27.93
N ILE A 258 7.12 -17.36 28.60
CA ILE A 258 6.80 -17.59 30.02
C ILE A 258 7.45 -16.51 30.90
N LYS A 259 8.72 -16.15 30.65
CA LYS A 259 9.39 -15.04 31.35
C LYS A 259 8.75 -13.67 31.09
N ASN A 260 8.02 -13.52 29.97
CA ASN A 260 7.29 -12.32 29.59
C ASN A 260 5.78 -12.43 29.89
N ASP A 261 5.41 -13.24 30.88
CA ASP A 261 4.05 -13.37 31.41
C ASP A 261 2.99 -13.76 30.35
N VAL A 262 3.32 -14.64 29.39
CA VAL A 262 2.29 -15.22 28.52
C VAL A 262 1.26 -15.98 29.36
N MET A 263 -0.02 -15.75 29.09
CA MET A 263 -1.10 -16.26 29.95
C MET A 263 -1.49 -17.70 29.65
N CYS A 264 -1.38 -18.13 28.38
CA CYS A 264 -1.73 -19.47 27.95
C CYS A 264 -0.59 -20.12 27.15
N VAL A 265 -0.49 -21.46 27.25
CA VAL A 265 0.35 -22.29 26.37
C VAL A 265 -0.51 -23.42 25.82
N MET A 266 -0.52 -23.58 24.51
CA MET A 266 -1.26 -24.66 23.83
C MET A 266 -0.34 -25.85 23.58
N THR A 267 -0.74 -27.05 24.02
CA THR A 267 -0.01 -28.30 23.81
C THR A 267 -0.37 -28.93 22.48
N ALA A 268 0.61 -29.35 21.71
CA ALA A 268 0.43 -29.98 20.42
C ALA A 268 0.14 -31.49 20.51
N HIS A 269 -0.47 -32.03 19.46
CA HIS A 269 -0.57 -33.47 19.25
C HIS A 269 0.67 -34.00 18.51
N LEU A 270 1.81 -34.03 19.21
CA LEU A 270 3.11 -34.44 18.65
C LEU A 270 3.69 -35.65 19.36
N ASN A 271 4.25 -36.60 18.63
CA ASN A 271 5.12 -37.62 19.19
C ASN A 271 6.56 -37.08 19.30
N VAL A 272 7.11 -37.01 20.51
CA VAL A 272 8.45 -36.47 20.77
C VAL A 272 9.24 -37.46 21.65
N PRO A 273 9.82 -38.52 21.05
CA PRO A 273 10.43 -39.64 21.79
C PRO A 273 11.55 -39.23 22.76
N ALA A 274 12.25 -38.11 22.48
CA ALA A 274 13.31 -37.60 23.33
C ALA A 274 12.81 -36.94 24.64
N LEU A 275 11.52 -36.60 24.72
CA LEU A 275 10.88 -36.07 25.93
C LEU A 275 10.01 -37.13 26.61
N ASP A 276 9.31 -37.95 25.82
CA ASP A 276 8.53 -39.08 26.30
C ASP A 276 8.61 -40.24 25.32
N SER A 277 9.23 -41.35 25.73
CA SER A 277 9.40 -42.54 24.91
C SER A 277 8.18 -43.46 24.91
N THR A 278 7.09 -43.08 25.58
CA THR A 278 5.86 -43.88 25.63
C THR A 278 5.23 -43.96 24.23
N ALA A 279 5.07 -45.19 23.73
CA ALA A 279 4.55 -45.42 22.39
C ALA A 279 3.15 -44.80 22.20
N ASN A 280 2.94 -44.17 21.03
CA ASN A 280 1.67 -43.57 20.62
C ASN A 280 1.07 -42.54 21.61
N THR A 281 1.89 -41.94 22.46
CA THR A 281 1.45 -40.91 23.41
C THR A 281 1.79 -39.52 22.84
N PRO A 282 0.80 -38.74 22.36
CA PRO A 282 1.03 -37.37 21.93
C PRO A 282 1.39 -36.47 23.10
N SER A 283 2.10 -35.37 22.82
CA SER A 283 2.59 -34.42 23.81
C SER A 283 1.49 -33.87 24.70
N SER A 284 0.31 -33.57 24.15
CA SER A 284 -0.88 -33.13 24.89
C SER A 284 -1.42 -34.13 25.92
N LEU A 285 -1.10 -35.42 25.80
CA LEU A 285 -1.51 -36.49 26.71
C LEU A 285 -0.36 -37.01 27.59
N SER A 286 0.84 -36.43 27.45
CA SER A 286 2.02 -36.83 28.21
C SER A 286 2.17 -36.01 29.49
N LYS A 287 2.09 -36.67 30.65
CA LYS A 287 2.38 -36.04 31.94
C LYS A 287 3.83 -35.55 32.02
N THR A 288 4.77 -36.29 31.41
CA THR A 288 6.19 -35.93 31.35
C THR A 288 6.39 -34.59 30.63
N ILE A 289 5.68 -34.37 29.52
CA ILE A 289 5.81 -33.13 28.73
C ILE A 289 4.98 -32.00 29.34
N VAL A 290 3.73 -32.24 29.70
CA VAL A 290 2.81 -31.19 30.16
C VAL A 290 3.05 -30.78 31.60
N THR A 291 3.23 -31.74 32.51
CA THR A 291 3.45 -31.42 33.94
C THR A 291 4.93 -31.27 34.23
N ASN A 292 5.74 -32.31 34.02
CA ASN A 292 7.12 -32.30 34.49
C ASN A 292 8.00 -31.30 33.74
N LEU A 293 7.85 -31.18 32.42
CA LEU A 293 8.62 -30.21 31.64
C LEU A 293 7.99 -28.80 31.69
N LEU A 294 6.76 -28.62 31.21
CA LEU A 294 6.18 -27.28 31.08
C LEU A 294 5.87 -26.61 32.43
N LYS A 295 5.23 -27.31 33.37
CA LYS A 295 4.84 -26.72 34.66
C LYS A 295 5.98 -26.73 35.67
N ASP A 296 6.62 -27.88 35.87
CA ASP A 296 7.60 -28.04 36.96
C ASP A 296 8.99 -27.49 36.56
N GLU A 297 9.54 -27.93 35.42
CA GLU A 297 10.89 -27.50 34.99
C GLU A 297 10.91 -26.08 34.42
N MET A 298 9.95 -25.73 33.57
CA MET A 298 9.87 -24.39 32.95
C MET A 298 9.12 -23.37 33.80
N GLY A 299 8.49 -23.79 34.90
CA GLY A 299 7.84 -22.91 35.86
C GLY A 299 6.56 -22.23 35.35
N PHE A 300 5.87 -22.80 34.36
CA PHE A 300 4.65 -22.20 33.83
C PHE A 300 3.45 -22.34 34.77
N GLU A 301 2.94 -21.20 35.27
CA GLU A 301 1.79 -21.16 36.17
C GLU A 301 0.46 -20.78 35.50
N GLY A 302 0.50 -20.32 34.24
CA GLY A 302 -0.67 -19.93 33.44
C GLY A 302 -1.55 -21.10 33.01
N ILE A 303 -2.44 -20.88 32.04
CA ILE A 303 -3.39 -21.90 31.57
C ILE A 303 -2.73 -22.77 30.50
N VAL A 304 -2.67 -24.08 30.75
CA VAL A 304 -2.30 -25.04 29.70
C VAL A 304 -3.56 -25.46 28.95
N VAL A 305 -3.59 -25.24 27.64
CA VAL A 305 -4.74 -25.57 26.78
C VAL A 305 -4.34 -26.70 25.83
N THR A 306 -5.23 -27.63 25.53
CA THR A 306 -4.97 -28.59 24.45
C THR A 306 -5.09 -27.91 23.08
N ASP A 307 -4.39 -28.43 22.07
CA ASP A 307 -4.85 -28.27 20.69
C ASP A 307 -6.19 -29.00 20.49
N ALA A 308 -6.81 -28.84 19.32
CA ALA A 308 -8.16 -29.30 19.04
C ALA A 308 -8.30 -30.82 19.21
N LEU A 309 -9.06 -31.25 20.21
CA LEU A 309 -9.20 -32.67 20.55
C LEU A 309 -10.00 -33.48 19.53
N ASN A 310 -10.61 -32.85 18.52
CA ASN A 310 -11.29 -33.52 17.42
C ASN A 310 -10.35 -33.96 16.27
N MET A 311 -9.05 -33.74 16.39
CA MET A 311 -8.08 -34.10 15.35
C MET A 311 -7.92 -35.62 15.21
N LYS A 312 -8.14 -36.12 13.99
CA LYS A 312 -8.10 -37.56 13.64
C LYS A 312 -6.80 -38.27 14.02
N GLY A 313 -5.68 -37.55 14.02
CA GLY A 313 -4.37 -38.07 14.42
C GLY A 313 -4.33 -38.60 15.87
N VAL A 314 -5.30 -38.24 16.72
CA VAL A 314 -5.38 -38.68 18.12
C VAL A 314 -6.73 -39.35 18.44
N THR A 315 -7.86 -38.88 17.90
CA THR A 315 -9.20 -39.37 18.27
C THR A 315 -9.45 -40.84 17.96
N ASP A 316 -8.89 -41.36 16.87
CA ASP A 316 -9.20 -42.72 16.36
C ASP A 316 -8.70 -43.85 17.30
N TYR A 317 -7.88 -43.52 18.29
CA TYR A 317 -7.26 -44.49 19.21
C TYR A 317 -7.94 -44.60 20.59
N TYR A 318 -8.94 -43.77 20.88
CA TYR A 318 -9.51 -43.64 22.23
C TYR A 318 -11.04 -43.70 22.23
N LYS A 319 -11.62 -44.16 23.34
CA LYS A 319 -13.08 -44.14 23.54
C LYS A 319 -13.58 -42.69 23.74
N PRO A 320 -14.88 -42.41 23.50
CA PRO A 320 -15.45 -41.10 23.80
C PRO A 320 -15.14 -40.63 25.23
N GLY A 321 -14.68 -39.39 25.37
CA GLY A 321 -14.29 -38.78 26.65
C GLY A 321 -12.92 -39.21 27.22
N GLU A 322 -12.33 -40.31 26.75
CA GLU A 322 -11.04 -40.82 27.26
C GLU A 322 -9.88 -39.89 26.92
N ILE A 323 -9.87 -39.30 25.72
CA ILE A 323 -8.86 -38.33 25.32
C ILE A 323 -8.87 -37.09 26.23
N THR A 324 -10.06 -36.58 26.56
CA THR A 324 -10.27 -35.43 27.44
C THR A 324 -9.78 -35.73 28.86
N ALA A 325 -10.09 -36.90 29.40
CA ALA A 325 -9.63 -37.33 30.72
C ALA A 325 -8.11 -37.54 30.79
N LYS A 326 -7.51 -38.11 29.74
CA LYS A 326 -6.04 -38.25 29.64
C LYS A 326 -5.34 -36.90 29.50
N ALA A 327 -5.88 -35.98 28.71
CA ALA A 327 -5.34 -34.63 28.60
C ALA A 327 -5.37 -33.90 29.96
N PHE A 328 -6.49 -34.01 30.69
CA PHE A 328 -6.58 -33.47 32.03
C PHE A 328 -5.59 -34.16 32.99
N ALA A 329 -5.48 -35.49 32.96
CA ALA A 329 -4.51 -36.24 33.77
C ALA A 329 -3.04 -35.87 33.48
N ALA A 330 -2.71 -35.54 32.23
CA ALA A 330 -1.40 -35.06 31.82
C ALA A 330 -1.06 -33.69 32.41
N GLY A 331 -2.08 -32.91 32.76
CA GLY A 331 -1.95 -31.59 33.38
C GLY A 331 -2.51 -30.45 32.53
N ASN A 332 -3.29 -30.69 31.48
CA ASN A 332 -3.98 -29.58 30.80
C ASN A 332 -5.04 -28.97 31.72
N ASP A 333 -5.26 -27.66 31.63
CA ASP A 333 -6.26 -26.93 32.42
C ASP A 333 -7.55 -26.67 31.62
N LEU A 334 -7.45 -26.53 30.29
CA LEU A 334 -8.58 -26.30 29.38
C LEU A 334 -8.48 -27.25 28.17
N MET A 335 -9.56 -27.96 27.87
CA MET A 335 -9.67 -28.87 26.74
C MET A 335 -10.48 -28.20 25.63
N GLU A 336 -9.81 -27.94 24.50
CA GLU A 336 -10.37 -27.25 23.35
C GLU A 336 -10.95 -28.23 22.32
N PHE A 337 -12.02 -27.81 21.64
CA PHE A 337 -12.78 -28.60 20.65
C PHE A 337 -13.24 -29.98 21.15
N VAL A 338 -13.89 -30.04 22.32
CA VAL A 338 -14.50 -31.31 22.80
C VAL A 338 -15.80 -31.59 22.05
N GLU A 339 -15.92 -32.75 21.40
CA GLU A 339 -17.13 -33.15 20.67
C GLU A 339 -18.21 -33.74 21.59
N ASP A 340 -17.84 -34.65 22.50
CA ASP A 340 -18.76 -35.29 23.46
C ASP A 340 -18.49 -34.82 24.90
N VAL A 341 -19.22 -33.79 25.30
CA VAL A 341 -19.10 -33.17 26.63
C VAL A 341 -19.56 -34.12 27.74
N SER A 342 -20.68 -34.82 27.56
CA SER A 342 -21.23 -35.73 28.58
C SER A 342 -20.31 -36.91 28.86
N ALA A 343 -19.75 -37.53 27.81
CA ALA A 343 -18.78 -38.60 27.96
C ALA A 343 -17.48 -38.09 28.61
N SER A 344 -17.04 -36.88 28.24
CA SER A 344 -15.85 -36.25 28.83
C SER A 344 -16.00 -35.98 30.32
N ILE A 345 -17.13 -35.41 30.76
CA ILE A 345 -17.43 -35.17 32.18
C ILE A 345 -17.43 -36.51 32.94
N SER A 346 -18.12 -37.51 32.40
CA SER A 346 -18.23 -38.84 33.02
C SER A 346 -16.87 -39.52 33.17
N MET A 347 -16.02 -39.44 32.15
CA MET A 347 -14.69 -40.07 32.17
C MET A 347 -13.71 -39.35 33.10
N ILE A 348 -13.72 -38.01 33.16
CA ILE A 348 -12.92 -37.26 34.14
C ILE A 348 -13.37 -37.60 35.56
N LYS A 349 -14.68 -37.66 35.80
CA LYS A 349 -15.23 -38.06 37.10
C LYS A 349 -14.80 -39.47 37.50
N GLN A 350 -14.79 -40.40 36.55
CA GLN A 350 -14.23 -41.73 36.77
C GLN A 350 -12.76 -41.65 37.19
N TYR A 351 -11.92 -40.90 36.48
CA TYR A 351 -10.50 -40.76 36.82
C TYR A 351 -10.27 -40.12 38.21
N LEU A 352 -11.16 -39.24 38.66
CA LEU A 352 -11.14 -38.67 40.01
C LEU A 352 -11.55 -39.69 41.09
N ASN A 353 -12.52 -40.54 40.80
CA ASN A 353 -12.97 -41.61 41.70
C ASN A 353 -11.92 -42.72 41.81
N ASP A 354 -11.31 -43.08 40.69
CA ASP A 354 -10.23 -44.06 40.61
C ASP A 354 -8.88 -43.51 41.14
N SER A 355 -8.86 -42.25 41.59
CA SER A 355 -7.67 -41.55 42.11
C SER A 355 -6.50 -41.47 41.11
N ILE A 356 -6.79 -41.60 39.82
CA ILE A 356 -5.84 -41.34 38.73
C ILE A 356 -5.49 -39.83 38.70
N ILE A 357 -6.50 -38.99 38.95
CA ILE A 357 -6.36 -37.53 39.07
C ILE A 357 -6.74 -37.13 40.49
N PRO A 358 -5.93 -36.33 41.19
CA PRO A 358 -6.30 -35.82 42.51
C PRO A 358 -7.36 -34.72 42.38
N ARG A 359 -8.35 -34.69 43.28
CA ARG A 359 -9.39 -33.62 43.33
C ARG A 359 -8.81 -32.21 43.50
N SER A 360 -7.64 -32.08 44.13
CA SER A 360 -6.93 -30.80 44.24
C SER A 360 -6.52 -30.24 42.87
N GLN A 361 -6.30 -31.09 41.87
CA GLN A 361 -6.04 -30.65 40.50
C GLN A 361 -7.31 -30.08 39.86
N LEU A 362 -8.47 -30.72 40.05
CA LEU A 362 -9.77 -30.18 39.60
C LEU A 362 -10.05 -28.82 40.23
N GLU A 363 -9.85 -28.68 41.54
CA GLU A 363 -10.01 -27.39 42.22
C GLU A 363 -9.09 -26.33 41.61
N LYS A 364 -7.79 -26.63 41.49
CA LYS A 364 -6.79 -25.70 40.94
C LYS A 364 -7.13 -25.27 39.52
N SER A 365 -7.42 -26.20 38.62
CA SER A 365 -7.70 -25.88 37.21
C SER A 365 -9.02 -25.12 37.07
N CYS A 366 -10.08 -25.52 37.80
CA CYS A 366 -11.36 -24.82 37.77
C CYS A 366 -11.23 -23.37 38.29
N LYS A 367 -10.56 -23.16 39.44
CA LYS A 367 -10.27 -21.81 39.96
C LYS A 367 -9.41 -20.99 39.02
N LYS A 368 -8.47 -21.62 38.29
CA LYS A 368 -7.67 -20.94 37.26
C LYS A 368 -8.53 -20.45 36.10
N ILE A 369 -9.47 -21.26 35.58
CA ILE A 369 -10.41 -20.84 34.54
C ILE A 369 -11.33 -19.72 35.03
N LEU A 370 -11.86 -19.81 36.26
CA LEU A 370 -12.65 -18.74 36.85
C LEU A 370 -11.84 -17.45 37.01
N MET A 371 -10.57 -17.53 37.45
CA MET A 371 -9.69 -16.37 37.52
C MET A 371 -9.46 -15.74 36.14
N ALA A 372 -9.36 -16.55 35.09
CA ALA A 372 -9.26 -16.07 33.71
C ALA A 372 -10.51 -15.29 33.28
N LYS A 373 -11.70 -15.77 33.65
CA LYS A 373 -12.97 -15.08 33.40
C LYS A 373 -13.03 -13.76 34.16
N TYR A 374 -12.63 -13.75 35.43
CA TYR A 374 -12.53 -12.53 36.23
C TYR A 374 -11.58 -11.52 35.58
N TRP A 375 -10.38 -11.95 35.21
CA TRP A 375 -9.38 -11.09 34.55
C TRP A 375 -9.88 -10.50 33.23
N ALA A 376 -10.64 -11.28 32.45
CA ALA A 376 -11.24 -10.83 31.21
C ALA A 376 -12.45 -9.87 31.40
N GLY A 377 -12.86 -9.63 32.65
CA GLY A 377 -13.97 -8.74 33.03
C GLY A 377 -15.35 -9.40 33.02
N LEU A 378 -15.42 -10.74 32.91
CA LEU A 378 -16.71 -11.45 32.81
C LEU A 378 -17.52 -11.43 34.12
N ASN A 379 -16.88 -11.13 35.25
CA ASN A 379 -17.58 -10.87 36.51
C ASN A 379 -18.52 -9.66 36.45
N ASN A 380 -18.38 -8.81 35.42
CA ASN A 380 -19.31 -7.72 35.09
C ASN A 380 -19.64 -7.75 33.58
N TYR A 381 -20.16 -8.88 33.11
CA TYR A 381 -20.49 -9.08 31.70
C TYR A 381 -21.44 -8.00 31.15
N GLN A 382 -21.16 -7.57 29.92
CA GLN A 382 -22.02 -6.70 29.12
C GLN A 382 -22.20 -7.31 27.72
N PRO A 383 -23.43 -7.36 27.18
CA PRO A 383 -23.66 -7.78 25.80
C PRO A 383 -22.90 -6.92 24.78
N ILE A 384 -22.42 -7.56 23.72
CA ILE A 384 -21.74 -6.90 22.60
C ILE A 384 -22.73 -5.98 21.89
N ASN A 385 -22.35 -4.72 21.68
CA ASN A 385 -23.12 -3.79 20.86
C ASN A 385 -22.94 -4.13 19.37
N LEU A 386 -24.03 -4.41 18.66
CA LEU A 386 -23.98 -4.81 17.25
C LEU A 386 -23.91 -3.62 16.28
N ASN A 387 -24.16 -2.40 16.74
CA ASN A 387 -24.13 -1.20 15.90
C ASN A 387 -22.70 -0.94 15.42
N SER A 388 -22.54 -0.67 14.12
CA SER A 388 -21.27 -0.34 13.45
C SER A 388 -20.13 -1.33 13.69
N LEU A 389 -20.45 -2.57 14.06
CA LEU A 389 -19.46 -3.56 14.49
C LEU A 389 -18.43 -3.86 13.39
N THR A 390 -18.88 -4.09 12.16
CA THR A 390 -17.97 -4.41 11.05
C THR A 390 -17.08 -3.22 10.71
N GLU A 391 -17.60 -1.99 10.76
CA GLU A 391 -16.85 -0.77 10.53
C GLU A 391 -15.76 -0.56 11.59
N ASP A 392 -16.10 -0.75 12.87
CA ASP A 392 -15.15 -0.63 13.99
C ASP A 392 -13.99 -1.63 13.85
N LEU A 393 -14.29 -2.85 13.42
CA LEU A 393 -13.28 -3.90 13.20
C LEU A 393 -12.34 -3.59 12.02
N ASN A 394 -12.82 -2.80 11.05
CA ASN A 394 -12.11 -2.40 9.84
C ASN A 394 -11.68 -0.93 9.88
N CYS A 395 -11.47 -0.37 11.07
CA CYS A 395 -11.09 1.03 11.21
C CYS A 395 -9.75 1.35 10.52
N CYS A 396 -9.56 2.63 10.20
CA CYS A 396 -8.38 3.10 9.47
C CYS A 396 -7.05 2.74 10.16
N ASN A 397 -6.99 2.79 11.50
CA ASN A 397 -5.78 2.43 12.25
C ASN A 397 -5.32 0.98 11.98
N THR A 398 -6.26 0.05 11.78
CA THR A 398 -5.95 -1.33 11.38
C THR A 398 -5.29 -1.35 10.01
N TYR A 399 -5.88 -0.66 9.05
CA TYR A 399 -5.36 -0.57 7.68
C TYR A 399 -3.93 0.01 7.64
N LEU A 400 -3.69 1.11 8.36
CA LEU A 400 -2.38 1.75 8.45
C LEU A 400 -1.32 0.83 9.06
N SER A 401 -1.70 0.08 10.09
CA SER A 401 -0.81 -0.89 10.75
C SER A 401 -0.40 -2.00 9.79
N ILE A 402 -1.34 -2.54 9.02
CA ILE A 402 -1.10 -3.55 7.98
C ILE A 402 -0.09 -3.02 6.95
N LYS A 403 -0.36 -1.86 6.37
CA LYS A 403 0.50 -1.27 5.33
C LYS A 403 1.91 -0.96 5.86
N LYS A 404 2.03 -0.45 7.09
CA LYS A 404 3.32 -0.18 7.74
C LYS A 404 4.16 -1.46 7.87
N ILE A 405 3.56 -2.58 8.29
CA ILE A 405 4.24 -3.88 8.39
C ILE A 405 4.73 -4.32 7.02
N ILE A 406 3.85 -4.28 6.01
CA ILE A 406 4.18 -4.69 4.63
C ILE A 406 5.36 -3.86 4.09
N LYS A 407 5.28 -2.52 4.20
CA LYS A 407 6.32 -1.60 3.74
C LYS A 407 7.69 -1.92 4.36
N GLN A 408 7.72 -2.29 5.63
CA GLN A 408 8.96 -2.65 6.34
C GLN A 408 9.47 -4.06 5.99
N ALA A 409 8.57 -4.97 5.63
CA ALA A 409 8.89 -6.36 5.32
C ALA A 409 9.57 -6.57 3.97
N ILE A 410 9.30 -5.74 2.96
CA ILE A 410 9.85 -5.92 1.60
C ILE A 410 11.37 -6.05 1.65
N VAL A 411 11.88 -7.11 1.03
CA VAL A 411 13.31 -7.47 1.03
C VAL A 411 13.88 -7.28 -0.36
N VAL A 412 14.93 -6.46 -0.49
CA VAL A 412 15.82 -6.53 -1.66
C VAL A 412 16.81 -7.65 -1.40
N VAL A 413 16.50 -8.88 -1.81
CA VAL A 413 17.26 -10.09 -1.43
C VAL A 413 18.67 -10.04 -2.02
N LYS A 414 18.77 -9.72 -3.31
CA LYS A 414 20.02 -9.50 -4.04
C LYS A 414 19.96 -8.24 -4.88
N ASN A 415 21.11 -7.63 -5.10
CA ASN A 415 21.27 -6.43 -5.92
C ASN A 415 22.70 -6.39 -6.48
N ASP A 416 23.13 -7.50 -7.09
CA ASP A 416 24.53 -7.71 -7.47
C ASP A 416 24.99 -6.71 -8.55
N ASP A 417 24.04 -6.15 -9.31
CA ASP A 417 24.30 -5.14 -10.34
C ASP A 417 24.14 -3.69 -9.83
N ASN A 418 23.86 -3.50 -8.53
CA ASN A 418 23.56 -2.20 -7.90
C ASN A 418 22.49 -1.39 -8.66
N ILE A 419 21.45 -2.07 -9.15
CA ILE A 419 20.40 -1.46 -9.98
C ILE A 419 19.13 -1.10 -9.19
N ILE A 420 18.93 -1.67 -7.99
CA ILE A 420 17.77 -1.39 -7.14
C ILE A 420 18.18 -0.38 -6.03
N PRO A 421 17.50 0.77 -5.90
CA PRO A 421 16.43 1.28 -6.75
C PRO A 421 16.96 1.79 -8.10
N ILE A 422 16.11 1.76 -9.14
CA ILE A 422 16.47 2.21 -10.49
C ILE A 422 16.52 3.75 -10.52
N ALA A 423 17.71 4.29 -10.30
CA ALA A 423 17.95 5.74 -10.26
C ALA A 423 17.83 6.42 -11.63
N ASN A 424 18.29 5.75 -12.69
CA ASN A 424 18.31 6.31 -14.06
C ASN A 424 17.57 5.38 -15.04
N PRO A 425 16.24 5.23 -14.91
CA PRO A 425 15.46 4.33 -15.76
C PRO A 425 15.49 4.74 -17.24
N GLU A 426 15.72 6.01 -17.55
CA GLU A 426 15.82 6.54 -18.91
C GLU A 426 17.00 5.98 -19.72
N LEU A 427 17.99 5.38 -19.06
CA LEU A 427 19.14 4.73 -19.71
C LEU A 427 18.80 3.35 -20.27
N TYR A 428 17.59 2.84 -19.99
CA TYR A 428 17.19 1.49 -20.33
C TYR A 428 15.99 1.47 -21.28
N LYS A 429 16.04 0.59 -22.28
CA LYS A 429 14.85 0.10 -22.97
C LYS A 429 14.31 -1.07 -22.14
N GLN A 430 13.20 -0.84 -21.45
CA GLN A 430 12.70 -1.73 -20.40
C GLN A 430 11.49 -2.54 -20.83
N ALA A 431 11.46 -3.81 -20.45
CA ALA A 431 10.26 -4.64 -20.49
C ALA A 431 9.85 -5.02 -19.06
N ILE A 432 8.58 -4.83 -18.73
CA ILE A 432 8.00 -5.25 -17.43
C ILE A 432 6.97 -6.34 -17.70
N VAL A 433 7.28 -7.56 -17.25
CA VAL A 433 6.54 -8.77 -17.56
C VAL A 433 5.86 -9.31 -16.30
N ALA A 434 4.53 -9.38 -16.33
CA ALA A 434 3.76 -10.14 -15.36
C ALA A 434 3.75 -11.62 -15.76
N VAL A 435 4.41 -12.46 -14.97
CA VAL A 435 4.51 -13.91 -15.19
C VAL A 435 3.49 -14.62 -14.30
N GLY A 436 2.52 -15.28 -14.90
CA GLY A 436 1.38 -15.89 -14.23
C GLY A 436 0.12 -15.04 -14.21
N SER A 437 0.00 -14.02 -15.06
CA SER A 437 -1.20 -13.20 -15.23
C SER A 437 -1.42 -12.91 -16.71
N ASN A 438 -2.69 -12.79 -17.12
CA ASN A 438 -3.09 -12.32 -18.46
C ASN A 438 -3.63 -10.88 -18.47
N GLN A 439 -3.61 -10.20 -17.32
CA GLN A 439 -4.03 -8.81 -17.15
C GLN A 439 -2.86 -7.95 -16.66
N LEU A 440 -2.99 -6.63 -16.82
CA LEU A 440 -2.13 -5.67 -16.13
C LEU A 440 -2.28 -5.86 -14.61
N THR A 441 -1.14 -5.96 -13.93
CA THR A 441 -1.10 -6.18 -12.49
C THR A 441 -0.89 -4.87 -11.73
N ALA A 442 -1.23 -4.86 -10.44
CA ALA A 442 -0.98 -3.71 -9.57
C ALA A 442 0.50 -3.26 -9.55
N PHE A 443 1.44 -4.20 -9.73
CA PHE A 443 2.87 -3.90 -9.86
C PHE A 443 3.17 -3.12 -11.15
N GLN A 444 2.60 -3.55 -12.29
CA GLN A 444 2.78 -2.89 -13.57
C GLN A 444 2.11 -1.51 -13.58
N GLU A 445 0.87 -1.40 -13.10
CA GLU A 445 0.16 -0.12 -13.01
C GLU A 445 0.90 0.87 -12.12
N MET A 446 1.42 0.44 -10.96
CA MET A 446 2.26 1.29 -10.12
C MET A 446 3.59 1.64 -10.79
N SER A 447 4.18 0.75 -11.60
CA SER A 447 5.41 1.03 -12.34
C SER A 447 5.22 2.14 -13.39
N MET A 448 4.02 2.25 -14.00
CA MET A 448 3.68 3.30 -14.96
C MET A 448 3.77 4.71 -14.36
N ASN A 449 3.71 4.84 -13.04
CA ASN A 449 3.89 6.12 -12.37
C ASN A 449 5.35 6.61 -12.34
N TYR A 450 6.33 5.75 -12.68
CA TYR A 450 7.75 6.04 -12.53
C TYR A 450 8.57 5.91 -13.82
N VAL A 451 8.06 5.18 -14.82
CA VAL A 451 8.87 4.83 -15.98
C VAL A 451 8.06 4.57 -17.24
N LYS A 452 8.67 4.93 -18.38
CA LYS A 452 8.26 4.44 -19.70
C LYS A 452 8.84 3.05 -19.95
N ALA A 453 7.97 2.05 -20.14
CA ALA A 453 8.37 0.67 -20.42
C ALA A 453 7.36 -0.01 -21.36
N ASP A 454 7.76 -1.11 -21.96
CA ASP A 454 6.85 -2.02 -22.67
C ASP A 454 6.34 -3.07 -21.68
N TYR A 455 5.00 -3.21 -21.60
CA TYR A 455 4.34 -4.07 -20.61
C TYR A 455 3.85 -5.36 -21.26
N PHE A 456 4.21 -6.49 -20.66
CA PHE A 456 3.83 -7.82 -21.14
C PHE A 456 3.16 -8.61 -20.02
N SER A 457 2.26 -9.51 -20.38
CA SER A 457 1.61 -10.44 -19.47
C SER A 457 1.62 -11.82 -20.12
N ILE A 458 1.90 -12.86 -19.32
CA ILE A 458 1.87 -14.25 -19.78
C ILE A 458 1.32 -15.14 -18.66
N ASP A 459 0.27 -15.89 -18.93
CA ASP A 459 -0.40 -16.76 -17.97
C ASP A 459 -0.01 -18.23 -18.16
N LYS A 460 -0.15 -19.03 -17.10
CA LYS A 460 0.09 -20.48 -17.14
C LYS A 460 -0.77 -21.22 -18.19
N ALA A 461 -1.91 -20.66 -18.59
CA ALA A 461 -2.78 -21.20 -19.62
C ALA A 461 -2.29 -20.90 -21.06
N ASP A 462 -1.32 -20.01 -21.23
CA ASP A 462 -0.79 -19.66 -22.56
C ASP A 462 0.02 -20.80 -23.17
N THR A 463 -0.04 -20.89 -24.51
CA THR A 463 0.63 -21.95 -25.27
C THR A 463 2.15 -21.84 -25.19
N PRO A 464 2.92 -22.95 -25.25
CA PRO A 464 4.38 -22.90 -25.29
C PRO A 464 4.96 -21.93 -26.35
N ALA A 465 4.32 -21.83 -27.52
CA ALA A 465 4.72 -20.90 -28.57
C ALA A 465 4.62 -19.42 -28.14
N SER A 466 3.64 -19.07 -27.30
CA SER A 466 3.51 -17.73 -26.72
C SER A 466 4.70 -17.41 -25.80
N TRP A 467 5.15 -18.37 -24.99
CA TRP A 467 6.32 -18.22 -24.13
C TRP A 467 7.61 -18.03 -24.91
N ASP A 468 7.81 -18.82 -25.98
CA ASP A 468 8.98 -18.71 -26.86
C ASP A 468 8.99 -17.39 -27.65
N THR A 469 7.82 -16.93 -28.09
CA THR A 469 7.64 -15.63 -28.76
C THR A 469 8.03 -14.51 -27.81
N LEU A 470 7.46 -14.50 -26.59
CA LEU A 470 7.77 -13.48 -25.59
C LEU A 470 9.26 -13.50 -25.23
N PHE A 471 9.85 -14.68 -24.99
CA PHE A 471 11.29 -14.81 -24.71
C PHE A 471 12.15 -14.20 -25.83
N THR A 472 11.78 -14.44 -27.10
CA THR A 472 12.47 -13.86 -28.25
C THR A 472 12.32 -12.34 -28.28
N THR A 473 11.13 -11.82 -28.03
CA THR A 473 10.88 -10.37 -27.91
C THR A 473 11.71 -9.76 -26.79
N LEU A 474 11.84 -10.41 -25.64
CA LEU A 474 12.62 -9.90 -24.50
C LEU A 474 14.13 -9.74 -24.80
N LYS A 475 14.65 -10.36 -25.86
CA LYS A 475 16.04 -10.20 -26.29
C LYS A 475 16.37 -8.78 -26.75
N GLN A 476 15.38 -7.98 -27.19
CA GLN A 476 15.60 -6.62 -27.67
C GLN A 476 15.73 -5.54 -26.57
N TYR A 477 15.46 -5.90 -25.31
CA TYR A 477 15.51 -4.99 -24.15
C TYR A 477 16.84 -5.10 -23.43
N ASN A 478 17.34 -4.02 -22.83
CA ASN A 478 18.57 -4.07 -22.03
C ASN A 478 18.32 -4.13 -20.52
N LEU A 479 17.06 -3.97 -20.11
CA LEU A 479 16.56 -4.24 -18.76
C LEU A 479 15.22 -4.97 -18.84
N VAL A 480 15.10 -6.10 -18.15
CA VAL A 480 13.85 -6.85 -18.03
C VAL A 480 13.47 -6.97 -16.56
N VAL A 481 12.25 -6.60 -16.21
CA VAL A 481 11.66 -6.79 -14.88
C VAL A 481 10.61 -7.89 -14.99
N LEU A 482 10.77 -8.97 -14.22
CA LEU A 482 9.84 -10.08 -14.15
C LEU A 482 9.11 -10.04 -12.80
N SER A 483 7.80 -9.86 -12.77
CA SER A 483 7.00 -9.98 -11.55
C SER A 483 6.21 -11.29 -11.57
N LEU A 484 6.37 -12.09 -10.51
CA LEU A 484 5.68 -13.38 -10.39
C LEU A 484 4.29 -13.19 -9.78
N HIS A 485 3.28 -13.82 -10.37
CA HIS A 485 1.88 -13.72 -9.96
C HIS A 485 1.18 -15.08 -9.92
N ASN A 486 -0.02 -15.10 -9.34
CA ASN A 486 -0.81 -16.30 -9.05
C ASN A 486 -0.01 -17.33 -8.22
N THR A 487 0.82 -16.83 -7.30
CA THR A 487 1.62 -17.68 -6.43
C THR A 487 0.76 -18.30 -5.32
N SER A 488 1.27 -19.38 -4.74
CA SER A 488 0.65 -20.07 -3.61
C SER A 488 1.60 -20.06 -2.43
N ARG A 489 1.04 -19.91 -1.23
CA ARG A 489 1.81 -20.09 0.01
C ARG A 489 2.22 -21.54 0.27
N PHE A 490 1.55 -22.50 -0.35
CA PHE A 490 1.73 -23.92 -0.06
C PHE A 490 2.87 -24.53 -0.88
N VAL A 491 3.91 -25.00 -0.20
CA VAL A 491 5.03 -25.74 -0.82
C VAL A 491 4.53 -26.98 -1.58
N ALA A 492 3.55 -27.70 -1.01
CA ALA A 492 2.94 -28.87 -1.63
C ALA A 492 2.26 -28.57 -2.99
N LYS A 493 1.82 -27.33 -3.21
CA LYS A 493 1.28 -26.85 -4.49
C LYS A 493 2.34 -26.22 -5.38
N LYS A 494 3.62 -26.55 -5.15
CA LYS A 494 4.79 -25.97 -5.84
C LYS A 494 4.78 -24.44 -5.83
N LEU A 495 4.27 -23.85 -4.75
CA LEU A 495 4.12 -22.41 -4.58
C LEU A 495 3.35 -21.71 -5.72
N GLY A 496 2.48 -22.44 -6.42
CA GLY A 496 1.66 -21.92 -7.52
C GLY A 496 2.36 -21.86 -8.88
N LEU A 497 3.64 -22.21 -8.97
CA LEU A 497 4.42 -22.12 -10.21
C LEU A 497 4.32 -23.38 -11.08
N SER A 498 4.12 -23.19 -12.38
CA SER A 498 4.23 -24.24 -13.38
C SER A 498 5.69 -24.47 -13.81
N PRO A 499 6.04 -25.68 -14.29
CA PRO A 499 7.38 -25.94 -14.84
C PRO A 499 7.76 -24.99 -15.99
N LEU A 500 6.77 -24.61 -16.82
CA LEU A 500 6.98 -23.69 -17.95
C LEU A 500 7.30 -22.27 -17.48
N GLN A 501 6.63 -21.78 -16.43
CA GLN A 501 6.95 -20.50 -15.80
C GLN A 501 8.38 -20.49 -15.24
N ILE A 502 8.78 -21.56 -14.53
CA ILE A 502 10.12 -21.67 -13.93
C ILE A 502 11.19 -21.71 -15.02
N ASP A 503 10.99 -22.49 -16.08
CA ASP A 503 11.91 -22.57 -17.22
C ASP A 503 12.05 -21.23 -17.94
N PHE A 504 10.92 -20.56 -18.26
CA PHE A 504 10.93 -19.25 -18.90
C PHE A 504 11.71 -18.21 -18.08
N VAL A 505 11.43 -18.10 -16.78
CA VAL A 505 12.11 -17.13 -15.91
C VAL A 505 13.61 -17.43 -15.87
N ASN A 506 14.01 -18.70 -15.70
CA ASN A 506 15.43 -19.07 -15.70
C ASN A 506 16.12 -18.80 -17.05
N LYS A 507 15.44 -19.02 -18.18
CA LYS A 507 15.94 -18.64 -19.52
C LYS A 507 16.16 -17.14 -19.64
N VAL A 508 15.24 -16.31 -19.15
CA VAL A 508 15.39 -14.85 -19.16
C VAL A 508 16.53 -14.41 -18.24
N LEU A 509 16.62 -14.98 -17.03
CA LEU A 509 17.72 -14.70 -16.07
C LEU A 509 19.10 -15.06 -16.63
N ALA A 510 19.19 -16.01 -17.56
CA ALA A 510 20.44 -16.41 -18.21
C ALA A 510 20.86 -15.51 -19.37
N LEU A 511 20.06 -14.51 -19.76
CA LEU A 511 20.44 -13.54 -20.78
C LEU A 511 21.57 -12.64 -20.27
N ASP A 512 22.51 -12.28 -21.17
CA ASP A 512 23.59 -11.32 -20.88
C ASP A 512 23.07 -9.88 -20.87
N LYS A 513 22.24 -9.55 -19.87
CA LYS A 513 21.63 -8.23 -19.64
C LYS A 513 21.16 -8.11 -18.19
N LYS A 514 20.71 -6.91 -17.82
CA LYS A 514 20.14 -6.69 -16.48
C LYS A 514 18.74 -7.29 -16.42
N VAL A 515 18.53 -8.18 -15.45
CA VAL A 515 17.21 -8.75 -15.14
C VAL A 515 16.94 -8.55 -13.66
N ILE A 516 15.73 -8.08 -13.34
CA ILE A 516 15.22 -7.94 -11.97
C ILE A 516 14.05 -8.89 -11.80
N LEU A 517 14.11 -9.71 -10.77
CA LEU A 517 13.03 -10.63 -10.41
C LEU A 517 12.28 -10.09 -9.18
N VAL A 518 10.98 -9.87 -9.32
CA VAL A 518 10.08 -9.51 -8.22
C VAL A 518 9.25 -10.73 -7.86
N CYS A 519 9.57 -11.33 -6.71
CA CYS A 519 8.90 -12.51 -6.18
C CYS A 519 7.74 -12.08 -5.26
N ASN A 520 6.52 -12.09 -5.79
CA ASN A 520 5.32 -11.89 -4.98
C ASN A 520 4.83 -13.23 -4.44
N GLY A 521 5.37 -13.68 -3.31
CA GLY A 521 5.01 -14.97 -2.74
C GLY A 521 5.95 -15.41 -1.62
N ASN A 522 5.66 -16.58 -1.05
CA ASN A 522 6.39 -17.15 0.06
C ASN A 522 7.92 -17.21 -0.22
N PRO A 523 8.81 -16.89 0.74
CA PRO A 523 10.26 -16.83 0.54
C PRO A 523 10.87 -18.09 -0.12
N TYR A 524 10.31 -19.27 0.12
CA TYR A 524 10.81 -20.52 -0.46
C TYR A 524 10.72 -20.58 -1.99
N ILE A 525 10.00 -19.65 -2.64
CA ILE A 525 9.94 -19.51 -4.10
C ILE A 525 11.32 -19.24 -4.71
N LEU A 526 12.22 -18.63 -3.93
CA LEU A 526 13.59 -18.34 -4.33
C LEU A 526 14.41 -19.59 -4.66
N GLU A 527 14.02 -20.77 -4.16
CA GLU A 527 14.67 -22.05 -4.48
C GLU A 527 14.70 -22.31 -6.00
N GLN A 528 13.72 -21.79 -6.75
CA GLN A 528 13.60 -21.98 -8.19
C GLN A 528 14.51 -21.05 -9.03
N PHE A 529 15.11 -20.02 -8.42
CA PHE A 529 15.75 -18.89 -9.14
C PHE A 529 17.13 -18.52 -8.59
N LYS A 530 17.98 -19.52 -8.34
CA LYS A 530 19.30 -19.35 -7.68
C LYS A 530 20.27 -18.46 -8.46
N THR A 531 20.14 -18.41 -9.79
CA THR A 531 20.99 -17.64 -10.70
C THR A 531 20.62 -16.15 -10.78
N ALA A 532 19.46 -15.75 -10.21
CA ALA A 532 19.04 -14.36 -10.24
C ALA A 532 20.03 -13.47 -9.46
N ARG A 533 20.39 -12.33 -10.08
CA ARG A 533 21.36 -11.34 -9.59
C ARG A 533 20.70 -10.17 -8.85
N ASN A 534 19.46 -9.82 -9.22
CA ASN A 534 18.71 -8.72 -8.62
C ASN A 534 17.31 -9.22 -8.29
N ILE A 535 16.93 -9.19 -7.01
CA ILE A 535 15.70 -9.81 -6.51
C ILE A 535 15.03 -8.92 -5.48
N ILE A 536 13.72 -8.70 -5.64
CA ILE A 536 12.83 -8.15 -4.62
C ILE A 536 11.86 -9.25 -4.19
N LEU A 537 11.69 -9.45 -2.88
CA LEU A 537 10.70 -10.33 -2.30
C LEU A 537 9.64 -9.49 -1.57
N SER A 538 8.37 -9.70 -1.93
CA SER A 538 7.22 -9.01 -1.32
C SER A 538 6.31 -9.95 -0.53
N TYR A 539 6.64 -11.23 -0.33
CA TYR A 539 5.90 -12.23 0.48
C TYR A 539 4.52 -12.67 -0.02
N GLU A 540 3.66 -11.77 -0.51
CA GLU A 540 2.30 -12.10 -0.93
C GLU A 540 1.95 -11.45 -2.28
N ASP A 541 1.15 -12.15 -3.09
CA ASP A 541 0.64 -11.62 -4.36
C ASP A 541 -0.71 -10.92 -4.16
N LEU A 542 -0.68 -9.81 -3.42
CA LEU A 542 -1.82 -8.93 -3.21
C LEU A 542 -1.47 -7.50 -3.68
N GLU A 543 -2.49 -6.70 -3.97
CA GLU A 543 -2.34 -5.36 -4.56
C GLU A 543 -1.34 -4.47 -3.79
N GLN A 544 -1.48 -4.37 -2.47
CA GLN A 544 -0.63 -3.49 -1.64
C GLN A 544 0.85 -3.90 -1.65
N TYR A 545 1.13 -5.21 -1.62
CA TYR A 545 2.49 -5.75 -1.68
C TYR A 545 3.13 -5.48 -3.03
N ASN A 546 2.37 -5.68 -4.11
CA ASN A 546 2.78 -5.40 -5.48
C ASN A 546 3.06 -3.91 -5.70
N GLN A 547 2.18 -3.03 -5.24
CA GLN A 547 2.37 -1.58 -5.32
C GLN A 547 3.63 -1.16 -4.56
N LEU A 548 3.79 -1.57 -3.30
CA LEU A 548 4.97 -1.23 -2.49
C LEU A 548 6.27 -1.80 -3.08
N ALA A 549 6.24 -2.97 -3.70
CA ALA A 549 7.41 -3.54 -4.39
C ALA A 549 7.84 -2.68 -5.60
N ALA A 550 6.89 -2.15 -6.38
CA ALA A 550 7.18 -1.20 -7.44
C ALA A 550 7.74 0.12 -6.89
N GLN A 551 7.19 0.62 -5.78
CA GLN A 551 7.71 1.83 -5.11
C GLN A 551 9.14 1.63 -4.58
N VAL A 552 9.50 0.45 -4.07
CA VAL A 552 10.88 0.09 -3.72
C VAL A 552 11.77 0.04 -4.97
N LEU A 553 11.31 -0.63 -6.03
CA LEU A 553 12.08 -0.79 -7.27
C LEU A 553 12.50 0.56 -7.87
N TYR A 554 11.59 1.53 -7.88
CA TYR A 554 11.85 2.86 -8.42
C TYR A 554 12.27 3.88 -7.37
N GLY A 555 12.52 3.47 -6.12
CA GLY A 555 13.08 4.35 -5.08
C GLY A 555 12.15 5.47 -4.63
N ALA A 556 10.84 5.31 -4.71
CA ALA A 556 9.92 6.16 -3.96
C ALA A 556 10.04 5.89 -2.45
N ILE A 557 10.29 4.62 -2.09
CA ILE A 557 10.57 4.18 -0.72
C ILE A 557 11.84 3.32 -0.69
N GLY A 558 12.52 3.33 0.45
CA GLY A 558 13.63 2.41 0.73
C GLY A 558 13.16 1.06 1.29
N ALA A 559 13.99 0.03 1.16
CA ALA A 559 13.76 -1.30 1.71
C ALA A 559 14.73 -1.62 2.86
N LYS A 560 14.20 -2.22 3.92
CA LYS A 560 14.95 -2.61 5.13
C LYS A 560 14.75 -4.07 5.53
N GLY A 561 13.81 -4.77 4.88
CA GLY A 561 13.46 -6.13 5.24
C GLY A 561 14.61 -7.11 5.07
N LYS A 562 14.54 -8.23 5.79
CA LYS A 562 15.51 -9.33 5.74
C LYS A 562 14.77 -10.66 5.62
N LEU A 563 15.39 -11.67 5.02
CA LEU A 563 14.82 -13.02 5.01
C LEU A 563 14.72 -13.57 6.44
N PRO A 564 13.54 -14.00 6.90
CA PRO A 564 13.35 -14.61 8.22
C PRO A 564 13.68 -16.11 8.24
N VAL A 565 14.02 -16.68 7.09
CA VAL A 565 14.29 -18.11 6.87
C VAL A 565 15.46 -18.28 5.91
N THR A 566 16.15 -19.40 6.04
CA THR A 566 17.08 -19.93 5.04
C THR A 566 16.28 -20.69 4.01
N VAL A 567 16.39 -20.30 2.75
CA VAL A 567 15.82 -21.08 1.63
C VAL A 567 16.83 -22.14 1.19
N ASN A 568 18.09 -21.73 1.03
CA ASN A 568 19.23 -22.58 0.68
C ASN A 568 20.55 -21.83 0.99
N THR A 569 21.69 -22.40 0.62
CA THR A 569 23.01 -21.77 0.81
C THR A 569 23.20 -20.46 0.05
N THR A 570 22.46 -20.23 -1.04
CA THR A 570 22.46 -18.97 -1.81
C THR A 570 21.62 -17.88 -1.13
N PHE A 571 20.56 -18.26 -0.42
CA PHE A 571 19.62 -17.35 0.24
C PHE A 571 19.48 -17.71 1.73
N PRO A 572 20.51 -17.43 2.54
CA PRO A 572 20.50 -17.71 3.98
C PRO A 572 19.61 -16.72 4.74
N LEU A 573 19.21 -17.12 5.95
CA LEU A 573 18.60 -16.27 6.97
C LEU A 573 19.35 -14.93 7.11
N GLY A 574 18.59 -13.85 7.26
CA GLY A 574 19.13 -12.50 7.45
C GLY A 574 19.64 -11.85 6.17
N MET A 575 19.56 -12.50 5.01
CA MET A 575 19.88 -11.88 3.72
C MET A 575 18.88 -10.78 3.37
N GLY A 576 19.38 -9.68 2.84
CA GLY A 576 18.61 -8.52 2.39
C GLY A 576 19.50 -7.29 2.33
N LYS A 577 19.38 -6.50 1.27
CA LYS A 577 20.12 -5.26 1.05
C LYS A 577 19.27 -4.08 1.52
N PHE A 578 19.92 -3.13 2.16
CA PHE A 578 19.30 -1.85 2.48
C PHE A 578 19.28 -0.97 1.23
N THR A 579 18.15 -0.29 0.98
CA THR A 579 18.05 0.75 -0.04
C THR A 579 17.44 2.01 0.55
N GLU A 580 17.84 3.15 0.00
CA GLU A 580 17.30 4.47 0.36
C GLU A 580 16.26 4.93 -0.66
N SER A 581 15.42 5.88 -0.24
CA SER A 581 14.54 6.59 -1.18
C SER A 581 15.39 7.52 -2.06
N LEU A 582 14.93 7.74 -3.28
CA LEU A 582 15.46 8.70 -4.23
C LEU A 582 14.67 10.02 -4.21
N ASP A 583 13.77 10.22 -3.24
CA ASP A 583 12.87 11.36 -3.15
C ASP A 583 11.95 11.51 -4.39
N ARG A 584 11.51 10.38 -4.94
CA ARG A 584 10.37 10.32 -5.87
C ARG A 584 9.06 10.31 -5.09
N MET A 585 7.95 10.67 -5.75
CA MET A 585 6.66 10.70 -5.07
C MET A 585 6.30 9.32 -4.50
N GLU A 586 5.92 9.30 -3.21
CA GLU A 586 5.40 8.09 -2.54
C GLU A 586 3.88 8.04 -2.64
N TYR A 587 3.28 6.88 -2.92
CA TYR A 587 1.82 6.72 -3.04
C TYR A 587 1.27 6.11 -1.75
N ILE A 588 0.51 6.93 -1.03
CA ILE A 588 0.05 6.63 0.33
C ILE A 588 -1.46 6.81 0.48
N TYR A 589 -1.98 6.33 1.61
CA TYR A 589 -3.28 6.77 2.09
C TYR A 589 -3.13 8.05 2.91
N PRO A 590 -4.07 9.01 2.83
CA PRO A 590 -4.03 10.26 3.60
C PRO A 590 -3.73 10.07 5.09
N GLU A 591 -4.26 9.00 5.68
CA GLU A 591 -4.19 8.77 7.13
C GLU A 591 -2.79 8.36 7.59
N GLU A 592 -1.90 7.92 6.68
CA GLU A 592 -0.47 7.77 6.98
C GLU A 592 0.18 9.12 7.36
N MET A 593 -0.45 10.24 6.98
CA MET A 593 -0.07 11.59 7.35
C MET A 593 -0.99 12.22 8.41
N ASN A 594 -1.86 11.43 9.04
CA ASN A 594 -2.94 11.90 9.93
C ASN A 594 -3.89 12.90 9.25
N ILE A 595 -4.13 12.72 7.95
CA ILE A 595 -5.15 13.48 7.21
C ILE A 595 -6.35 12.56 7.05
N ASP A 596 -7.55 13.00 7.46
CA ASP A 596 -8.76 12.20 7.28
C ASP A 596 -9.05 12.00 5.78
N HIS A 597 -9.37 10.77 5.37
CA HIS A 597 -9.75 10.49 3.99
C HIS A 597 -11.19 10.93 3.68
N PHE A 598 -12.06 11.08 4.69
CA PHE A 598 -13.48 11.35 4.50
C PHE A 598 -13.74 12.62 3.67
N PRO A 599 -13.05 13.75 3.90
CA PRO A 599 -13.14 14.92 3.03
C PRO A 599 -12.93 14.61 1.54
N PHE A 600 -12.02 13.71 1.18
CA PHE A 600 -11.74 13.37 -0.21
C PHE A 600 -12.91 12.67 -0.92
N GLN A 601 -13.87 12.08 -0.19
CA GLN A 601 -15.12 11.56 -0.78
C GLN A 601 -15.98 12.68 -1.39
N TRP A 602 -15.81 13.93 -0.94
CA TRP A 602 -16.46 15.08 -1.58
C TRP A 602 -15.85 15.41 -2.95
N ILE A 603 -14.56 15.12 -3.17
CA ILE A 603 -13.95 15.22 -4.51
C ILE A 603 -14.67 14.26 -5.46
N ASP A 604 -14.86 13.01 -5.04
CA ASP A 604 -15.61 12.01 -5.82
C ASP A 604 -16.99 12.53 -6.18
N THR A 605 -17.71 13.07 -5.19
CA THR A 605 -19.06 13.62 -5.37
C THR A 605 -19.09 14.78 -6.37
N ILE A 606 -18.13 15.71 -6.28
CA ILE A 606 -18.02 16.85 -7.19
C ILE A 606 -17.76 16.39 -8.63
N VAL A 607 -16.85 15.42 -8.81
CA VAL A 607 -16.47 14.91 -10.13
C VAL A 607 -17.61 14.09 -10.74
N ILE A 608 -18.26 13.23 -9.95
CA ILE A 608 -19.42 12.44 -10.40
C ILE A 608 -20.58 13.38 -10.78
N ASP A 609 -20.90 14.40 -9.98
CA ASP A 609 -21.93 15.39 -10.31
C ASP A 609 -21.63 16.11 -11.64
N ALA A 610 -20.37 16.47 -11.88
CA ALA A 610 -19.93 17.07 -13.14
C ALA A 610 -20.11 16.12 -14.34
N ILE A 611 -19.78 14.84 -14.20
CA ILE A 611 -19.98 13.83 -15.25
C ILE A 611 -21.48 13.61 -15.50
N THR A 612 -22.28 13.41 -14.45
CA THR A 612 -23.73 13.22 -14.54
C THR A 612 -24.42 14.39 -15.24
N LYS A 613 -23.99 15.63 -14.97
CA LYS A 613 -24.51 16.85 -15.63
C LYS A 613 -23.92 17.10 -17.02
N LYS A 614 -23.09 16.18 -17.54
CA LYS A 614 -22.41 16.26 -18.84
C LYS A 614 -21.53 17.50 -18.97
N ALA A 615 -20.82 17.86 -17.89
CA ALA A 615 -19.76 18.87 -17.93
C ALA A 615 -18.47 18.31 -18.56
N MET A 616 -18.27 17.00 -18.46
CA MET A 616 -17.18 16.23 -19.07
C MET A 616 -17.55 14.73 -19.10
N PRO A 617 -17.03 13.94 -20.05
CA PRO A 617 -17.18 12.47 -20.03
C PRO A 617 -16.37 11.78 -18.94
N GLY A 618 -15.13 12.23 -18.71
CA GLY A 618 -14.22 11.63 -17.76
C GLY A 618 -13.15 12.59 -17.25
N ALA A 619 -12.50 12.21 -16.17
CA ALA A 619 -11.48 13.03 -15.52
C ALA A 619 -10.44 12.20 -14.74
N GLN A 620 -9.29 12.82 -14.47
CA GLN A 620 -8.29 12.38 -13.52
C GLN A 620 -8.05 13.47 -12.48
N VAL A 621 -7.91 13.09 -11.21
CA VAL A 621 -7.60 14.00 -10.12
C VAL A 621 -6.46 13.42 -9.30
N LEU A 622 -5.44 14.25 -9.02
CA LEU A 622 -4.27 13.87 -8.25
C LEU A 622 -3.87 15.00 -7.28
N VAL A 623 -3.61 14.61 -6.03
CA VAL A 623 -3.18 15.51 -4.95
C VAL A 623 -1.90 14.97 -4.32
N VAL A 624 -0.87 15.82 -4.27
CA VAL A 624 0.41 15.54 -3.60
C VAL A 624 0.56 16.46 -2.40
N LYS A 625 0.93 15.90 -1.25
CA LYS A 625 1.25 16.63 -0.02
C LYS A 625 2.61 16.16 0.51
N ASP A 626 3.55 17.09 0.70
CA ASP A 626 4.92 16.78 1.18
C ASP A 626 5.62 15.68 0.36
N GLY A 627 5.47 15.73 -0.97
CA GLY A 627 6.04 14.73 -1.88
C GLY A 627 5.34 13.37 -1.84
N LYS A 628 4.20 13.24 -1.16
CA LYS A 628 3.40 12.01 -1.13
C LYS A 628 2.06 12.21 -1.82
N VAL A 629 1.71 11.32 -2.74
CA VAL A 629 0.40 11.28 -3.39
C VAL A 629 -0.60 10.73 -2.38
N ILE A 630 -1.49 11.61 -1.90
CA ILE A 630 -2.52 11.28 -0.90
C ILE A 630 -3.88 11.00 -1.56
N TYR A 631 -4.06 11.37 -2.83
CA TYR A 631 -5.27 11.08 -3.58
C TYR A 631 -4.93 10.97 -5.06
N GLN A 632 -5.34 9.88 -5.71
CA GLN A 632 -5.22 9.66 -7.15
C GLN A 632 -6.39 8.82 -7.64
N LYS A 633 -7.25 9.40 -8.48
CA LYS A 633 -8.43 8.69 -8.99
C LYS A 633 -8.82 9.14 -10.39
N SER A 634 -9.28 8.18 -11.18
CA SER A 634 -9.89 8.38 -12.50
C SER A 634 -11.40 8.16 -12.42
N PHE A 635 -12.13 8.91 -13.24
CA PHE A 635 -13.59 8.94 -13.24
C PHE A 635 -14.15 8.90 -14.65
N GLY A 636 -15.34 8.32 -14.78
CA GLY A 636 -16.10 8.34 -16.03
C GLY A 636 -15.43 7.54 -17.14
N PHE A 637 -15.67 7.98 -18.36
CA PHE A 637 -15.32 7.27 -19.59
C PHE A 637 -14.66 8.22 -20.59
N HIS A 638 -14.04 7.63 -21.61
CA HIS A 638 -13.45 8.38 -22.72
C HIS A 638 -14.46 9.30 -23.41
N THR A 639 -15.66 8.79 -23.70
CA THR A 639 -16.77 9.57 -24.26
C THR A 639 -18.07 9.29 -23.50
N TYR A 640 -19.18 9.92 -23.89
CA TYR A 640 -20.48 9.70 -23.27
C TYR A 640 -21.14 8.35 -23.62
N ASP A 641 -20.55 7.56 -24.53
CA ASP A 641 -21.02 6.20 -24.84
C ASP A 641 -20.81 5.20 -23.69
N SER A 642 -19.97 5.57 -22.72
CA SER A 642 -19.62 4.76 -21.56
C SER A 642 -18.97 3.40 -21.89
N VAL A 643 -18.23 3.32 -23.01
CA VAL A 643 -17.56 2.09 -23.45
C VAL A 643 -16.21 1.90 -22.76
N MET A 644 -15.34 2.91 -22.78
CA MET A 644 -13.99 2.81 -22.26
C MET A 644 -13.79 3.63 -20.97
N PRO A 645 -13.64 3.00 -19.79
CA PRO A 645 -13.44 3.73 -18.55
C PRO A 645 -12.05 4.40 -18.52
N VAL A 646 -11.97 5.59 -17.91
CA VAL A 646 -10.70 6.29 -17.75
C VAL A 646 -9.82 5.56 -16.73
N LYS A 647 -8.54 5.38 -17.05
CA LYS A 647 -7.51 4.85 -16.13
C LYS A 647 -6.49 5.94 -15.80
N ASN A 648 -5.77 5.77 -14.68
CA ASN A 648 -4.82 6.76 -14.17
C ASN A 648 -3.65 7.05 -15.13
N TYR A 649 -3.33 6.10 -16.01
CA TYR A 649 -2.26 6.21 -17.01
C TYR A 649 -2.75 6.70 -18.38
N HIS A 650 -4.05 6.92 -18.58
CA HIS A 650 -4.57 7.48 -19.83
C HIS A 650 -4.12 8.94 -19.99
N LEU A 651 -3.91 9.37 -21.24
CA LEU A 651 -3.40 10.68 -21.60
C LEU A 651 -4.53 11.59 -22.07
N TYR A 652 -4.56 12.80 -21.54
CA TYR A 652 -5.45 13.87 -21.99
C TYR A 652 -4.66 14.88 -22.83
N ASP A 653 -5.29 15.46 -23.85
CA ASP A 653 -4.81 16.74 -24.41
C ASP A 653 -4.91 17.81 -23.32
N VAL A 654 -3.76 18.24 -22.80
CA VAL A 654 -3.71 19.20 -21.68
C VAL A 654 -3.74 20.65 -22.13
N ALA A 655 -3.80 20.91 -23.44
CA ALA A 655 -3.89 22.22 -24.08
C ALA A 655 -2.95 23.24 -23.44
N SER A 656 -3.49 24.38 -22.95
CA SER A 656 -2.70 25.48 -22.39
C SER A 656 -1.81 25.14 -21.19
N LEU A 657 -1.94 23.96 -20.56
CA LEU A 657 -0.89 23.49 -19.63
C LEU A 657 0.46 23.28 -20.32
N THR A 658 0.48 23.04 -21.64
CA THR A 658 1.70 22.98 -22.48
C THR A 658 2.62 24.17 -22.24
N LYS A 659 2.06 25.37 -22.00
CA LYS A 659 2.85 26.57 -21.69
C LYS A 659 3.76 26.37 -20.48
N ILE A 660 3.23 25.80 -19.40
CA ILE A 660 3.98 25.61 -18.15
C ILE A 660 4.74 24.28 -18.12
N LEU A 661 4.28 23.27 -18.84
CA LEU A 661 4.91 21.94 -18.89
C LEU A 661 6.02 21.83 -19.93
N ALA A 662 6.03 22.72 -20.94
CA ALA A 662 6.95 22.70 -22.07
C ALA A 662 7.75 24.00 -22.17
N THR A 663 7.09 25.09 -22.60
CA THR A 663 7.78 26.31 -22.99
C THR A 663 8.42 27.02 -21.82
N THR A 664 7.70 27.19 -20.72
CA THR A 664 8.19 27.90 -19.53
C THR A 664 9.36 27.17 -18.91
N VAL A 665 9.26 25.85 -18.68
CA VAL A 665 10.38 25.05 -18.17
C VAL A 665 11.57 25.02 -19.13
N GLY A 666 11.31 25.01 -20.45
CA GLY A 666 12.35 25.12 -21.47
C GLY A 666 13.11 26.46 -21.41
N ILE A 667 12.39 27.58 -21.25
CA ILE A 667 12.99 28.90 -21.05
C ILE A 667 13.75 28.96 -19.72
N MET A 668 13.21 28.42 -18.63
CA MET A 668 13.91 28.36 -17.34
C MET A 668 15.23 27.61 -17.44
N HIS A 669 15.24 26.47 -18.14
CA HIS A 669 16.46 25.68 -18.34
C HIS A 669 17.49 26.43 -19.21
N LEU A 670 17.07 27.12 -20.28
CA LEU A 670 17.97 27.96 -21.08
C LEU A 670 18.47 29.18 -20.31
N PHE A 671 17.65 29.74 -19.43
CA PHE A 671 18.04 30.84 -18.54
C PHE A 671 19.11 30.38 -17.55
N ASP A 672 18.94 29.20 -16.94
CA ASP A 672 19.94 28.58 -16.05
C ASP A 672 21.28 28.32 -16.74
N ALA A 673 21.22 27.97 -18.03
CA ALA A 673 22.37 27.78 -18.90
C ALA A 673 22.93 29.09 -19.48
N HIS A 674 22.41 30.26 -19.08
CA HIS A 674 22.79 31.59 -19.56
C HIS A 674 22.66 31.79 -21.07
N LYS A 675 21.81 30.99 -21.73
CA LYS A 675 21.52 31.10 -23.18
C LYS A 675 20.41 32.10 -23.48
N ILE A 676 19.58 32.43 -22.50
CA ILE A 676 18.52 33.45 -22.61
C ILE A 676 18.64 34.44 -21.46
N LYS A 677 18.33 35.71 -21.74
CA LYS A 677 18.16 36.81 -20.78
C LYS A 677 16.71 37.29 -20.87
N LEU A 678 16.10 37.63 -19.74
CA LEU A 678 14.70 38.03 -19.70
C LEU A 678 14.47 39.42 -20.32
N GLU A 679 15.46 40.30 -20.21
CA GLU A 679 15.45 41.67 -20.70
C GLU A 679 15.78 41.76 -22.19
N ALA A 680 16.33 40.68 -22.76
CA ALA A 680 16.57 40.61 -24.20
C ALA A 680 15.25 40.54 -24.98
N THR A 681 15.30 41.02 -26.20
CA THR A 681 14.17 41.12 -27.10
C THR A 681 14.02 39.88 -27.97
N LEU A 682 12.82 39.65 -28.51
CA LEU A 682 12.59 38.56 -29.46
C LEU A 682 13.51 38.67 -30.69
N GLY A 683 13.79 39.89 -31.17
CA GLY A 683 14.69 40.13 -32.31
C GLY A 683 16.17 39.88 -32.04
N ASP A 684 16.58 39.80 -30.76
CA ASP A 684 17.93 39.38 -30.39
C ASP A 684 18.14 37.88 -30.65
N TYR A 685 17.08 37.09 -30.50
CA TYR A 685 17.11 35.63 -30.64
C TYR A 685 16.55 35.11 -31.96
N LEU A 686 15.65 35.86 -32.61
CA LEU A 686 15.00 35.49 -33.86
C LEU A 686 15.29 36.57 -34.91
N PRO A 687 16.34 36.38 -35.74
CA PRO A 687 16.75 37.38 -36.73
C PRO A 687 15.63 37.84 -37.67
N GLU A 688 14.70 36.95 -38.01
CA GLU A 688 13.53 37.22 -38.86
C GLU A 688 12.54 38.23 -38.26
N LEU A 689 12.61 38.48 -36.95
CA LEU A 689 11.78 39.48 -36.27
C LEU A 689 12.43 40.87 -36.24
N ARG A 690 13.70 41.00 -36.62
CA ARG A 690 14.38 42.31 -36.64
C ARG A 690 13.69 43.24 -37.63
N GLY A 691 13.28 44.42 -37.15
CA GLY A 691 12.51 45.38 -37.94
C GLY A 691 11.00 45.16 -37.97
N SER A 692 10.48 44.04 -37.42
CA SER A 692 9.04 43.83 -37.22
C SER A 692 8.53 44.54 -35.96
N ASN A 693 7.21 44.68 -35.84
CA ASN A 693 6.56 45.19 -34.62
C ASN A 693 6.72 44.25 -33.39
N LYS A 694 7.29 43.06 -33.57
CA LYS A 694 7.58 42.08 -32.51
C LYS A 694 9.04 42.06 -32.08
N GLY A 695 9.94 42.55 -32.93
CA GLY A 695 11.38 42.45 -32.71
C GLY A 695 11.84 43.06 -31.39
N ARG A 696 11.17 44.11 -30.91
CA ARG A 696 11.51 44.83 -29.68
C ARG A 696 10.83 44.31 -28.41
N LEU A 697 9.97 43.29 -28.51
CA LEU A 697 9.26 42.74 -27.35
C LEU A 697 10.24 41.94 -26.49
N THR A 698 10.26 42.18 -25.18
CA THR A 698 11.16 41.46 -24.26
C THR A 698 10.63 40.06 -23.93
N ILE A 699 11.54 39.11 -23.65
CA ILE A 699 11.15 37.77 -23.17
C ILE A 699 10.31 37.88 -21.89
N HIS A 700 10.70 38.79 -21.00
CA HIS A 700 9.99 39.11 -19.76
C HIS A 700 8.50 39.46 -20.00
N ASP A 701 8.22 40.43 -20.89
CA ASP A 701 6.84 40.88 -21.13
C ASP A 701 6.00 39.85 -21.88
N VAL A 702 6.64 39.04 -22.72
CA VAL A 702 5.99 37.91 -23.41
C VAL A 702 5.55 36.85 -22.39
N LEU A 703 6.43 36.46 -21.47
CA LEU A 703 6.12 35.50 -20.40
C LEU A 703 5.04 36.00 -19.43
N LEU A 704 4.90 37.32 -19.28
CA LEU A 704 3.88 37.94 -18.43
C LEU A 704 2.53 38.18 -19.13
N HIS A 705 2.40 37.85 -20.42
CA HIS A 705 1.23 38.23 -21.22
C HIS A 705 0.95 39.74 -21.16
N GLN A 706 2.00 40.58 -21.25
CA GLN A 706 1.85 42.04 -21.25
C GLN A 706 2.58 42.73 -22.41
N ALA A 707 3.06 41.93 -23.36
CA ALA A 707 3.74 42.39 -24.57
C ALA A 707 2.79 42.97 -25.64
N GLY A 708 1.47 43.04 -25.38
CA GLY A 708 0.47 43.59 -26.30
C GLY A 708 0.14 42.71 -27.51
N LEU A 709 0.65 41.47 -27.58
CA LEU A 709 0.40 40.56 -28.69
C LEU A 709 -1.10 40.28 -28.88
N THR A 710 -1.52 40.14 -30.14
CA THR A 710 -2.87 39.69 -30.49
C THR A 710 -3.22 38.38 -29.77
N PRO A 711 -4.38 38.27 -29.09
CA PRO A 711 -4.71 37.09 -28.29
C PRO A 711 -4.68 35.75 -29.06
N PHE A 712 -5.38 35.72 -30.21
CA PHE A 712 -5.56 34.54 -31.05
C PHE A 712 -5.85 34.96 -32.50
N ILE A 713 -5.36 34.18 -33.46
CA ILE A 713 -5.62 34.38 -34.89
C ILE A 713 -6.25 33.09 -35.45
N PRO A 714 -7.50 33.11 -35.95
CA PRO A 714 -8.17 31.91 -36.46
C PRO A 714 -7.72 31.58 -37.90
N ILE A 715 -6.44 31.27 -38.08
CA ILE A 715 -5.80 31.09 -39.40
C ILE A 715 -6.46 29.95 -40.18
N TYR A 716 -6.83 28.86 -39.49
CA TYR A 716 -7.50 27.70 -40.08
C TYR A 716 -8.75 28.07 -40.89
N LYS A 717 -9.51 29.11 -40.49
CA LYS A 717 -10.73 29.54 -41.21
C LYS A 717 -10.45 29.96 -42.65
N ARG A 718 -9.24 30.47 -42.93
CA ARG A 718 -8.82 30.88 -44.28
C ARG A 718 -8.41 29.70 -45.17
N THR A 719 -8.32 28.50 -44.58
CA THR A 719 -7.97 27.27 -45.29
C THR A 719 -9.19 26.40 -45.63
N LEU A 720 -10.39 26.90 -45.31
CA LEU A 720 -11.64 26.21 -45.55
C LEU A 720 -12.27 26.68 -46.87
N LEU A 721 -12.92 25.75 -47.58
CA LEU A 721 -13.83 25.99 -48.69
C LEU A 721 -15.22 25.50 -48.25
N ASP A 722 -16.23 26.38 -48.30
CA ASP A 722 -17.60 26.10 -47.84
C ASP A 722 -17.68 25.49 -46.41
N GLY A 723 -16.79 25.95 -45.52
CA GLY A 723 -16.72 25.50 -44.12
C GLY A 723 -16.03 24.15 -43.91
N LYS A 724 -15.46 23.54 -44.97
CA LYS A 724 -14.70 22.28 -44.91
C LYS A 724 -13.24 22.48 -45.33
N PRO A 725 -12.30 21.60 -44.95
CA PRO A 725 -10.92 21.65 -45.43
C PRO A 725 -10.88 21.73 -46.96
N SER A 726 -10.18 22.73 -47.50
CA SER A 726 -10.04 22.87 -48.95
C SER A 726 -9.16 21.75 -49.53
N ASN A 727 -9.63 21.05 -50.55
CA ASN A 727 -8.85 20.03 -51.28
C ASN A 727 -7.63 20.60 -52.04
N LEU A 728 -7.47 21.94 -52.08
CA LEU A 728 -6.26 22.60 -52.59
C LEU A 728 -5.17 22.79 -51.53
N ILE A 729 -5.55 22.65 -50.25
CA ILE A 729 -4.71 22.95 -49.08
C ILE A 729 -4.47 21.68 -48.28
N TYR A 730 -5.43 20.77 -48.28
CA TYR A 730 -5.38 19.50 -47.57
C TYR A 730 -5.53 18.31 -48.52
N ALA A 731 -4.88 17.21 -48.18
CA ALA A 731 -5.00 15.92 -48.82
C ALA A 731 -5.25 14.81 -47.79
N GLU A 732 -5.84 13.70 -48.21
CA GLU A 732 -6.12 12.55 -47.34
C GLU A 732 -4.88 11.71 -47.03
N THR A 733 -3.88 11.75 -47.91
CA THR A 733 -2.65 10.99 -47.83
C THR A 733 -1.43 11.89 -47.76
N GLN A 734 -0.41 11.45 -47.05
CA GLN A 734 0.88 12.12 -47.00
C GLN A 734 1.64 11.94 -48.33
N ASP A 735 2.24 13.01 -48.84
CA ASP A 735 3.19 12.97 -49.95
C ASP A 735 4.29 14.05 -49.78
N SER A 736 5.01 14.39 -50.85
CA SER A 736 6.09 15.39 -50.84
C SER A 736 5.63 16.84 -50.62
N ASP A 737 4.36 17.13 -50.87
CA ASP A 737 3.76 18.46 -50.77
C ASP A 737 2.83 18.57 -49.56
N TYR A 738 2.09 17.53 -49.22
CA TYR A 738 1.19 17.43 -48.07
C TYR A 738 1.87 16.68 -46.92
N THR A 739 2.69 17.40 -46.15
CA THR A 739 3.54 16.80 -45.11
C THR A 739 3.08 17.06 -43.67
N ILE A 740 2.20 18.05 -43.45
CA ILE A 740 1.82 18.49 -42.10
C ILE A 740 0.51 17.82 -41.70
N GLN A 741 0.59 16.75 -40.90
CA GLN A 741 -0.60 16.07 -40.41
C GLN A 741 -1.35 16.91 -39.37
N VAL A 742 -2.60 17.27 -39.67
CA VAL A 742 -3.45 18.08 -38.77
C VAL A 742 -4.53 17.26 -38.05
N ALA A 743 -4.87 16.08 -38.58
CA ALA A 743 -5.80 15.10 -38.02
C ALA A 743 -5.58 13.71 -38.65
N GLN A 744 -6.42 12.73 -38.33
CA GLN A 744 -6.38 11.43 -39.00
C GLN A 744 -6.69 11.61 -40.48
N ASN A 745 -5.83 11.06 -41.35
CA ASN A 745 -5.94 11.15 -42.81
C ASN A 745 -6.22 12.57 -43.32
N LEU A 746 -5.58 13.59 -42.73
CA LEU A 746 -5.71 14.97 -43.16
C LEU A 746 -4.36 15.68 -43.05
N PHE A 747 -3.76 15.97 -44.20
CA PHE A 747 -2.41 16.52 -44.32
C PHE A 747 -2.48 17.87 -45.01
N MET A 748 -1.96 18.92 -44.37
CA MET A 748 -1.86 20.26 -44.91
C MET A 748 -0.62 20.40 -45.80
N HIS A 749 -0.75 21.15 -46.88
CA HIS A 749 0.34 21.49 -47.78
C HIS A 749 1.45 22.27 -47.04
N LYS A 750 2.72 21.88 -47.25
CA LYS A 750 3.89 22.37 -46.50
C LYS A 750 4.08 23.89 -46.55
N ASP A 751 3.69 24.53 -47.64
CA ASP A 751 3.84 25.98 -47.84
C ASP A 751 2.93 26.84 -46.93
N TYR A 752 1.94 26.23 -46.26
CA TYR A 752 1.05 26.96 -45.35
C TYR A 752 1.67 27.26 -43.99
N GLU A 753 2.65 26.48 -43.52
CA GLU A 753 3.37 26.82 -42.27
C GLU A 753 4.11 28.17 -42.38
N PRO A 754 4.93 28.44 -43.42
CA PRO A 754 5.52 29.77 -43.62
C PRO A 754 4.49 30.90 -43.68
N MET A 755 3.32 30.68 -44.29
CA MET A 755 2.24 31.66 -44.35
C MET A 755 1.64 31.94 -42.96
N LEU A 756 1.47 30.90 -42.14
CA LEU A 756 1.03 31.01 -40.75
C LEU A 756 2.02 31.88 -39.96
N TRP A 757 3.32 31.61 -40.06
CA TRP A 757 4.35 32.42 -39.40
C TRP A 757 4.36 33.86 -39.89
N LYS A 758 4.21 34.10 -41.19
CA LYS A 758 4.09 35.45 -41.75
C LYS A 758 2.92 36.22 -41.13
N GLN A 759 1.75 35.59 -40.98
CA GLN A 759 0.58 36.21 -40.34
C GLN A 759 0.82 36.51 -38.86
N ILE A 760 1.46 35.58 -38.12
CA ILE A 760 1.87 35.84 -36.74
C ILE A 760 2.78 37.06 -36.71
N ILE A 761 3.86 37.09 -37.51
CA ILE A 761 4.84 38.18 -37.53
C ILE A 761 4.20 39.53 -37.90
N GLN A 762 3.22 39.55 -38.80
CA GLN A 762 2.57 40.78 -39.26
C GLN A 762 1.39 41.24 -38.37
N SER A 763 0.90 40.41 -37.46
CA SER A 763 -0.23 40.75 -36.59
C SER A 763 0.01 41.98 -35.72
N ASP A 764 -1.05 42.63 -35.28
CA ASP A 764 -0.95 43.84 -34.47
C ASP A 764 -0.41 43.57 -33.06
N VAL A 765 0.26 44.59 -32.52
CA VAL A 765 0.76 44.66 -31.15
C VAL A 765 0.16 45.91 -30.51
N LYS A 766 -0.68 45.71 -29.49
CA LYS A 766 -1.24 46.78 -28.67
C LYS A 766 -0.17 47.41 -27.77
N PRO A 767 -0.41 48.59 -27.19
CA PRO A 767 0.53 49.19 -26.24
C PRO A 767 0.92 48.21 -25.12
N ALA A 768 2.22 48.15 -24.83
CA ALA A 768 2.76 47.27 -23.79
C ALA A 768 2.39 47.75 -22.38
N GLY A 769 2.31 46.82 -21.43
CA GLY A 769 2.09 47.11 -20.00
C GLY A 769 0.69 46.77 -19.48
N GLU A 770 -0.27 46.47 -20.38
CA GLU A 770 -1.56 45.89 -20.00
C GLU A 770 -1.55 44.37 -20.18
N TYR A 771 -2.22 43.66 -19.27
CA TYR A 771 -2.38 42.22 -19.37
C TYR A 771 -3.30 41.83 -20.53
N VAL A 772 -2.76 41.06 -21.48
CA VAL A 772 -3.47 40.49 -22.63
C VAL A 772 -3.01 39.04 -22.80
N TYR A 773 -3.87 38.09 -22.45
CA TYR A 773 -3.60 36.67 -22.67
C TYR A 773 -3.45 36.39 -24.17
N SER A 774 -2.28 35.91 -24.59
CA SER A 774 -1.95 35.68 -26.00
C SER A 774 -1.12 34.42 -26.19
N ASP A 775 -1.63 33.53 -27.04
CA ASP A 775 -0.96 32.28 -27.40
C ASP A 775 0.27 32.52 -28.29
N LEU A 776 0.24 33.58 -29.10
CA LEU A 776 1.31 33.93 -30.03
C LEU A 776 2.66 34.10 -29.33
N GLY A 777 2.65 34.62 -28.10
CA GLY A 777 3.86 34.79 -27.31
C GLY A 777 4.58 33.45 -27.07
N PHE A 778 3.83 32.43 -26.69
CA PHE A 778 4.38 31.10 -26.42
C PHE A 778 4.78 30.36 -27.70
N MET A 779 4.11 30.62 -28.82
CA MET A 779 4.55 30.13 -30.14
C MET A 779 5.89 30.73 -30.55
N LEU A 780 6.09 32.04 -30.31
CA LEU A 780 7.37 32.71 -30.57
C LEU A 780 8.47 32.23 -29.61
N LEU A 781 8.15 32.00 -28.33
CA LEU A 781 9.10 31.45 -27.36
C LEU A 781 9.55 30.02 -27.72
N ARG A 782 8.68 29.20 -28.32
CA ARG A 782 9.10 27.91 -28.91
C ARG A 782 10.22 28.13 -29.95
N LYS A 783 10.05 29.07 -30.88
CA LYS A 783 11.08 29.39 -31.90
C LYS A 783 12.36 29.90 -31.25
N VAL A 784 12.27 30.73 -30.20
CA VAL A 784 13.43 31.17 -29.42
C VAL A 784 14.19 29.96 -28.85
N ILE A 785 13.48 28.99 -28.27
CA ILE A 785 14.10 27.76 -27.74
C ILE A 785 14.81 27.01 -28.87
N GLU A 786 14.11 26.70 -29.97
CA GLU A 786 14.66 25.98 -31.13
C GLU A 786 15.92 26.65 -31.67
N HIS A 787 15.92 27.98 -31.82
CA HIS A 787 17.07 28.74 -32.29
C HIS A 787 18.24 28.70 -31.29
N GLN A 788 17.98 28.82 -29.98
CA GLN A 788 19.04 28.84 -28.96
C GLN A 788 19.63 27.46 -28.66
N CYS A 789 18.86 26.39 -28.87
CA CYS A 789 19.34 25.02 -28.67
C CYS A 789 19.81 24.33 -29.95
N GLY A 790 19.46 24.85 -31.13
CA GLY A 790 19.81 24.27 -32.43
C GLY A 790 19.15 22.91 -32.67
N MET A 791 18.02 22.62 -32.03
CA MET A 791 17.28 21.36 -32.17
C MET A 791 15.77 21.60 -32.07
N PRO A 792 14.93 20.68 -32.59
CA PRO A 792 13.48 20.79 -32.46
C PRO A 792 13.02 20.86 -31.00
N PHE A 793 11.96 21.64 -30.76
CA PHE A 793 11.47 21.98 -29.43
C PHE A 793 11.16 20.74 -28.57
N GLU A 794 10.44 19.78 -29.14
CA GLU A 794 10.06 18.53 -28.50
C GLU A 794 11.27 17.63 -28.20
N GLN A 795 12.29 17.63 -29.07
CA GLN A 795 13.53 16.89 -28.83
C GLN A 795 14.35 17.51 -27.70
N TYR A 796 14.39 18.85 -27.64
CA TYR A 796 15.05 19.57 -26.56
C TYR A 796 14.41 19.25 -25.20
N LEU A 797 13.08 19.29 -25.12
CA LEU A 797 12.35 18.98 -23.90
C LEU A 797 12.50 17.52 -23.49
N GLN A 798 12.39 16.59 -24.46
CA GLN A 798 12.57 15.18 -24.19
C GLN A 798 13.96 14.91 -23.58
N LYS A 799 15.01 15.47 -24.18
CA LYS A 799 16.40 15.24 -23.77
C LYS A 799 16.72 15.87 -22.41
N ASN A 800 16.32 17.12 -22.18
CA ASN A 800 16.83 17.90 -21.06
C ASN A 800 15.86 17.97 -19.87
N ILE A 801 14.57 17.69 -20.07
CA ILE A 801 13.54 17.81 -19.03
C ILE A 801 12.82 16.48 -18.81
N TYR A 802 12.17 15.90 -19.84
CA TYR A 802 11.26 14.77 -19.65
C TYR A 802 11.97 13.44 -19.37
N SER A 803 13.02 13.10 -20.13
CA SER A 803 13.81 11.90 -19.87
C SER A 803 14.50 11.94 -18.51
N PRO A 804 15.18 13.04 -18.09
CA PRO A 804 15.74 13.13 -16.76
C PRO A 804 14.71 12.94 -15.63
N LEU A 805 13.48 13.45 -15.80
CA LEU A 805 12.37 13.31 -14.86
C LEU A 805 11.68 11.93 -14.91
N ASN A 806 12.04 11.08 -15.87
CA ASN A 806 11.43 9.76 -16.09
C ASN A 806 9.92 9.81 -16.33
N LEU A 807 9.44 10.83 -17.05
CA LEU A 807 8.02 10.92 -17.40
C LEU A 807 7.65 9.75 -18.30
N ALA A 808 6.60 9.02 -17.92
CA ALA A 808 6.27 7.75 -18.55
C ALA A 808 5.73 7.96 -19.96
N ASN A 809 4.75 8.87 -20.10
CA ASN A 809 3.96 8.97 -21.32
C ASN A 809 3.72 10.41 -21.80
N LEU A 810 4.12 11.43 -21.04
CA LEU A 810 4.01 12.83 -21.47
C LEU A 810 4.75 13.08 -22.80
N THR A 811 4.01 13.49 -23.84
CA THR A 811 4.57 13.70 -25.17
C THR A 811 3.71 14.63 -26.04
N PHE A 812 4.31 15.12 -27.13
CA PHE A 812 3.58 15.60 -28.31
C PHE A 812 3.29 14.41 -29.25
N ASN A 813 2.22 14.52 -30.05
CA ASN A 813 1.82 13.56 -31.09
C ASN A 813 1.86 12.09 -30.62
N PRO A 814 1.05 11.71 -29.60
CA PRO A 814 1.15 10.41 -28.94
C PRO A 814 1.05 9.21 -29.89
N LEU A 815 0.18 9.26 -30.92
CA LEU A 815 0.04 8.20 -31.93
C LEU A 815 1.34 7.98 -32.73
N GLN A 816 1.99 9.06 -33.16
CA GLN A 816 3.28 8.99 -33.86
C GLN A 816 4.42 8.49 -32.96
N LYS A 817 4.24 8.57 -31.64
CA LYS A 817 5.18 8.06 -30.63
C LYS A 817 4.87 6.63 -30.18
N GLY A 818 3.91 5.97 -30.82
CA GLY A 818 3.55 4.58 -30.55
C GLY A 818 2.78 4.38 -29.24
N ILE A 819 2.18 5.44 -28.69
CA ILE A 819 1.26 5.30 -27.55
C ILE A 819 0.02 4.53 -28.04
N ASN A 820 -0.42 3.55 -27.25
CA ASN A 820 -1.63 2.80 -27.52
C ASN A 820 -2.83 3.78 -27.66
N PRO A 821 -3.58 3.77 -28.79
CA PRO A 821 -4.76 4.61 -28.96
C PRO A 821 -5.77 4.52 -27.82
N ASP A 822 -5.98 3.32 -27.25
CA ASP A 822 -6.90 3.10 -26.12
C ASP A 822 -6.47 3.83 -24.83
N TRP A 823 -5.21 4.29 -24.77
CA TRP A 823 -4.69 5.07 -23.65
C TRP A 823 -4.83 6.57 -23.87
N ILE A 824 -5.33 7.03 -25.02
CA ILE A 824 -5.50 8.45 -25.30
C ILE A 824 -6.99 8.78 -25.20
N VAL A 825 -7.32 9.81 -24.43
CA VAL A 825 -8.71 10.23 -24.24
C VAL A 825 -9.12 11.17 -25.39
N PRO A 826 -10.21 10.87 -26.14
CA PRO A 826 -10.72 11.73 -27.18
C PRO A 826 -11.09 13.12 -26.65
N THR A 827 -10.77 14.16 -27.43
CA THR A 827 -10.83 15.55 -26.96
C THR A 827 -12.10 16.28 -27.40
N GLU A 828 -12.43 16.32 -28.69
CA GLU A 828 -13.59 17.05 -29.24
C GLU A 828 -14.10 16.35 -30.50
N ASP A 829 -15.41 16.38 -30.75
CA ASP A 829 -15.99 16.09 -32.06
C ASP A 829 -15.91 17.37 -32.92
N ASP A 830 -14.82 17.53 -33.68
CA ASP A 830 -14.54 18.76 -34.41
C ASP A 830 -15.47 18.85 -35.62
N THR A 831 -16.44 19.75 -35.55
CA THR A 831 -17.49 19.95 -36.57
C THR A 831 -17.30 21.23 -37.39
N PHE A 832 -16.15 21.89 -37.30
CA PHE A 832 -15.93 23.21 -37.92
C PHE A 832 -14.58 23.36 -38.63
N PHE A 833 -13.62 22.47 -38.38
CA PHE A 833 -12.36 22.42 -39.09
C PHE A 833 -12.10 21.01 -39.63
N ARG A 834 -11.85 20.03 -38.77
CA ARG A 834 -11.37 18.70 -39.19
C ARG A 834 -12.47 17.70 -39.50
N TRP A 835 -13.72 18.00 -39.12
CA TRP A 835 -14.92 17.18 -39.40
C TRP A 835 -14.78 15.72 -38.95
N GLN A 836 -14.18 15.52 -37.77
CA GLN A 836 -13.92 14.20 -37.18
C GLN A 836 -13.71 14.30 -35.65
N LEU A 837 -13.87 13.17 -34.96
CA LEU A 837 -13.46 13.03 -33.56
C LEU A 837 -11.94 13.16 -33.44
N LEU A 838 -11.49 14.10 -32.62
CA LEU A 838 -10.09 14.28 -32.32
C LEU A 838 -9.65 13.29 -31.25
N ASP A 839 -9.04 12.20 -31.71
CA ASP A 839 -8.46 11.15 -30.88
C ASP A 839 -6.96 11.01 -31.18
N GLY A 840 -6.10 11.37 -30.22
CA GLY A 840 -4.65 11.42 -30.40
C GLY A 840 -4.09 12.59 -31.21
N TYR A 841 -4.92 13.55 -31.61
CA TYR A 841 -4.53 14.79 -32.30
C TYR A 841 -4.85 16.02 -31.44
N VAL A 842 -3.95 17.01 -31.45
CA VAL A 842 -4.11 18.23 -30.65
C VAL A 842 -5.41 18.97 -31.01
N HIS A 843 -6.17 19.39 -30.01
CA HIS A 843 -7.40 20.14 -30.18
C HIS A 843 -7.16 21.52 -30.80
N ASP A 844 -6.13 22.24 -30.34
CA ASP A 844 -5.81 23.59 -30.82
C ASP A 844 -5.50 23.60 -32.33
N GLN A 845 -6.25 24.40 -33.08
CA GLN A 845 -6.21 24.38 -34.54
C GLN A 845 -4.87 24.91 -35.06
N THR A 846 -4.28 25.89 -34.40
CA THR A 846 -3.00 26.47 -34.86
C THR A 846 -1.85 25.54 -34.52
N ALA A 847 -1.87 24.87 -33.37
CA ALA A 847 -0.91 23.81 -33.05
C ALA A 847 -1.03 22.63 -34.03
N ALA A 848 -2.24 22.23 -34.42
CA ALA A 848 -2.45 21.21 -35.44
C ALA A 848 -1.82 21.62 -36.78
N MET A 849 -2.06 22.86 -37.23
CA MET A 849 -1.45 23.42 -38.45
C MET A 849 0.08 23.57 -38.36
N LEU A 850 0.68 23.46 -37.17
CA LEU A 850 2.13 23.39 -36.95
C LEU A 850 2.65 21.96 -36.75
N GLY A 851 1.88 20.96 -37.18
CA GLY A 851 2.22 19.54 -37.06
C GLY A 851 2.05 18.96 -35.66
N GLY A 852 1.23 19.59 -34.83
CA GLY A 852 0.88 19.11 -33.48
C GLY A 852 1.85 19.51 -32.37
N VAL A 853 2.99 20.11 -32.72
CA VAL A 853 3.96 20.65 -31.74
C VAL A 853 3.77 22.16 -31.68
N SER A 854 3.55 22.75 -30.50
CA SER A 854 3.57 24.20 -30.32
C SER A 854 3.92 24.58 -28.89
N GLY A 855 4.34 25.84 -28.70
CA GLY A 855 4.69 26.34 -27.37
C GLY A 855 3.47 26.61 -26.47
N HIS A 856 2.28 26.74 -27.05
CA HIS A 856 1.06 27.06 -26.30
C HIS A 856 0.11 25.87 -26.08
N ALA A 857 0.22 24.81 -26.90
CA ALA A 857 -0.62 23.61 -26.90
C ALA A 857 0.10 22.43 -27.61
N GLY A 858 -0.37 21.19 -27.41
CA GLY A 858 0.13 19.98 -28.10
C GLY A 858 0.57 18.83 -27.19
N ILE A 859 0.72 19.06 -25.88
CA ILE A 859 1.07 17.98 -24.95
C ILE A 859 -0.14 17.10 -24.65
N PHE A 860 0.12 15.80 -24.65
CA PHE A 860 -0.72 14.78 -24.05
C PHE A 860 -0.04 14.25 -22.80
N ALA A 861 -0.77 14.15 -21.68
CA ALA A 861 -0.20 13.70 -20.41
C ALA A 861 -1.25 13.06 -19.49
N SER A 862 -0.78 12.18 -18.60
CA SER A 862 -1.54 11.71 -17.43
C SER A 862 -1.44 12.72 -16.29
N ALA A 863 -2.34 12.65 -15.31
CA ALA A 863 -2.27 13.50 -14.13
C ALA A 863 -0.97 13.28 -13.34
N ASN A 864 -0.42 12.05 -13.39
CA ASN A 864 0.82 11.69 -12.74
C ASN A 864 2.04 12.39 -13.36
N ASP A 865 2.19 12.34 -14.69
CA ASP A 865 3.32 12.99 -15.36
C ASP A 865 3.29 14.52 -15.17
N VAL A 866 2.09 15.12 -15.18
CA VAL A 866 1.90 16.53 -14.84
C VAL A 866 2.34 16.79 -13.40
N ALA A 867 1.93 15.93 -12.45
CA ALA A 867 2.30 16.07 -11.04
C ALA A 867 3.82 15.98 -10.82
N ILE A 868 4.55 15.14 -11.56
CA ILE A 868 6.02 15.05 -11.47
C ILE A 868 6.69 16.39 -11.82
N ILE A 869 6.31 17.02 -12.93
CA ILE A 869 6.87 18.33 -13.31
C ILE A 869 6.52 19.38 -12.25
N MET A 870 5.28 19.39 -11.78
CA MET A 870 4.84 20.34 -10.76
C MET A 870 5.52 20.10 -9.42
N GLN A 871 5.79 18.84 -9.05
CA GLN A 871 6.52 18.48 -7.84
C GLN A 871 8.01 18.85 -7.96
N MET A 872 8.63 18.69 -9.13
CA MET A 872 9.99 19.20 -9.39
C MET A 872 10.06 20.72 -9.15
N LEU A 873 9.06 21.47 -9.61
CA LEU A 873 8.97 22.92 -9.34
C LEU A 873 8.70 23.20 -7.85
N ALA A 874 7.84 22.42 -7.19
CA ALA A 874 7.58 22.55 -5.76
C ALA A 874 8.84 22.30 -4.91
N ASN A 875 9.72 21.43 -5.39
CA ASN A 875 11.02 21.09 -4.78
C ASN A 875 12.15 22.05 -5.18
N GLY A 876 11.85 23.18 -5.82
CA GLY A 876 12.88 24.16 -6.21
C GLY A 876 13.77 23.67 -7.36
N GLY A 877 13.28 22.77 -8.21
CA GLY A 877 14.01 22.32 -9.40
C GLY A 877 14.60 20.91 -9.31
N ASP A 878 14.36 20.20 -8.21
CA ASP A 878 14.90 18.86 -7.94
C ASP A 878 13.79 17.79 -7.89
N TYR A 879 14.02 16.63 -8.49
CA TYR A 879 13.13 15.48 -8.37
C TYR A 879 13.89 14.18 -8.57
N GLY A 880 13.66 13.17 -7.72
CA GLY A 880 14.28 11.86 -7.90
C GLY A 880 15.81 11.88 -7.74
N GLY A 881 16.35 12.83 -6.97
CA GLY A 881 17.79 13.08 -6.82
C GLY A 881 18.45 13.77 -8.02
N LYS A 882 17.66 14.31 -8.96
CA LYS A 882 18.16 15.00 -10.16
C LYS A 882 17.74 16.47 -10.14
N ARG A 883 18.72 17.36 -10.24
CA ARG A 883 18.47 18.79 -10.43
C ARG A 883 18.25 19.13 -11.89
N ILE A 884 17.03 19.52 -12.22
CA ILE A 884 16.63 19.98 -13.55
C ILE A 884 16.79 21.51 -13.66
N LEU A 885 16.43 22.24 -12.60
CA LEU A 885 16.45 23.70 -12.55
C LEU A 885 17.12 24.17 -11.27
N LYS A 886 17.73 25.35 -11.29
CA LYS A 886 18.23 26.00 -10.06
C LYS A 886 17.04 26.51 -9.25
N GLU A 887 17.11 26.34 -7.93
CA GLU A 887 16.09 26.85 -7.00
C GLU A 887 15.86 28.35 -7.15
N SER A 888 16.94 29.13 -7.32
CA SER A 888 16.85 30.57 -7.59
C SER A 888 16.03 30.91 -8.85
N THR A 889 16.10 30.09 -9.89
CA THR A 889 15.35 30.28 -11.14
C THR A 889 13.88 29.92 -10.95
N VAL A 890 13.58 28.82 -10.26
CA VAL A 890 12.20 28.48 -9.89
C VAL A 890 11.55 29.59 -9.07
N ASN A 891 12.24 30.09 -8.04
CA ASN A 891 11.76 31.20 -7.21
C ASN A 891 11.56 32.49 -8.02
N MET A 892 12.47 32.79 -8.95
CA MET A 892 12.35 33.97 -9.81
C MET A 892 11.18 33.88 -10.78
N PHE A 893 10.89 32.72 -11.37
CA PHE A 893 9.80 32.58 -12.33
C PHE A 893 8.43 32.48 -11.67
N THR A 894 8.34 31.92 -10.47
CA THR A 894 7.05 31.68 -9.78
C THR A 894 6.59 32.85 -8.89
N LYS A 895 7.47 33.79 -8.56
CA LYS A 895 7.09 35.03 -7.86
C LYS A 895 6.30 35.98 -8.77
N LYS A 896 5.46 36.82 -8.15
CA LYS A 896 4.77 37.91 -8.85
C LYS A 896 5.79 38.94 -9.33
N GLN A 897 5.77 39.32 -10.61
CA GLN A 897 6.80 40.20 -11.19
C GLN A 897 6.47 41.69 -11.05
N VAL A 898 5.21 42.08 -11.30
CA VAL A 898 4.79 43.49 -11.29
C VAL A 898 3.48 43.67 -10.51
N LYS A 899 3.25 44.86 -9.94
CA LYS A 899 2.08 45.09 -9.06
C LYS A 899 0.74 44.92 -9.77
N ALA A 900 0.62 45.42 -10.99
CA ALA A 900 -0.61 45.48 -11.79
C ALA A 900 -0.99 44.14 -12.47
N ASN A 901 -0.06 43.18 -12.54
CA ASN A 901 -0.27 41.88 -13.19
C ASN A 901 -0.04 40.77 -12.16
N ARG A 902 -1.03 39.89 -11.95
CA ARG A 902 -0.91 38.82 -10.96
C ARG A 902 0.15 37.78 -11.30
N ARG A 903 0.62 37.71 -12.55
CA ARG A 903 1.41 36.60 -13.07
C ARG A 903 2.85 36.50 -12.53
N GLY A 904 3.34 35.26 -12.54
CA GLY A 904 4.77 34.95 -12.60
C GLY A 904 5.22 34.83 -14.06
N LEU A 905 6.51 34.63 -14.28
CA LEU A 905 7.06 34.43 -15.62
C LEU A 905 6.60 33.06 -16.14
N GLY A 906 5.68 33.06 -17.10
CA GLY A 906 5.11 31.83 -17.65
C GLY A 906 3.97 31.23 -16.82
N PHE A 907 3.88 31.53 -15.52
CA PHE A 907 2.88 30.98 -14.60
C PHE A 907 1.75 31.97 -14.24
N ASP A 908 0.56 31.41 -14.05
CA ASP A 908 -0.53 32.09 -13.37
C ASP A 908 -0.35 32.05 -11.86
N LYS A 909 -0.89 33.06 -11.16
CA LYS A 909 -0.95 33.12 -9.69
C LYS A 909 -2.37 33.47 -9.21
N PRO A 910 -2.74 33.19 -7.95
CA PRO A 910 -4.05 33.57 -7.43
C PRO A 910 -4.32 35.07 -7.54
N GLU A 911 -5.59 35.44 -7.72
CA GLU A 911 -6.02 36.83 -7.56
C GLU A 911 -6.23 37.11 -6.06
N THR A 912 -5.51 38.11 -5.54
CA THR A 912 -5.50 38.45 -4.12
C THR A 912 -6.60 39.43 -3.73
N ASP A 913 -7.20 40.13 -4.69
CA ASP A 913 -8.40 40.93 -4.45
C ASP A 913 -9.65 40.03 -4.47
N PHE A 914 -10.21 39.74 -3.29
CA PHE A 914 -11.37 38.85 -3.13
C PHE A 914 -12.64 39.27 -3.88
N ARG A 915 -12.69 40.50 -4.41
CA ARG A 915 -13.79 41.02 -5.23
C ARG A 915 -13.67 40.61 -6.70
N LYS A 916 -12.50 40.16 -7.14
CA LYS A 916 -12.22 39.74 -8.51
C LYS A 916 -12.27 38.22 -8.64
N ALA A 917 -12.58 37.74 -9.84
CA ALA A 917 -12.54 36.31 -10.14
C ALA A 917 -11.09 35.81 -10.09
N SER A 918 -10.88 34.68 -9.42
CA SER A 918 -9.59 34.01 -9.31
C SER A 918 -9.62 32.69 -10.10
N PRO A 919 -8.51 32.26 -10.72
CA PRO A 919 -8.44 30.95 -11.38
C PRO A 919 -8.38 29.77 -10.39
N VAL A 920 -8.33 30.06 -9.08
CA VAL A 920 -8.23 29.08 -7.99
C VAL A 920 -9.19 29.42 -6.85
N SER A 921 -9.38 28.46 -5.94
CA SER A 921 -10.05 28.65 -4.66
C SER A 921 -9.46 29.83 -3.86
N LYS A 922 -10.30 30.44 -3.02
CA LYS A 922 -9.90 31.51 -2.09
C LYS A 922 -9.05 31.01 -0.92
N LEU A 923 -9.02 29.70 -0.67
CA LEU A 923 -8.20 29.07 0.37
C LEU A 923 -6.73 28.91 -0.07
N VAL A 924 -6.46 29.00 -1.37
CA VAL A 924 -5.11 28.90 -1.94
C VAL A 924 -4.24 30.07 -1.51
N SER A 925 -2.99 29.80 -1.13
CA SER A 925 -2.08 30.86 -0.69
C SER A 925 -1.62 31.75 -1.86
N PRO A 926 -1.33 33.04 -1.63
CA PRO A 926 -0.79 33.93 -2.67
C PRO A 926 0.55 33.48 -3.28
N GLN A 927 1.25 32.54 -2.62
CA GLN A 927 2.50 31.97 -3.14
C GLN A 927 2.26 30.98 -4.27
N ALA A 928 1.04 30.43 -4.37
CA ALA A 928 0.72 29.43 -5.37
C ALA A 928 0.97 29.90 -6.80
N PHE A 929 1.27 28.95 -7.66
CA PHE A 929 1.49 29.16 -9.08
C PHE A 929 1.02 27.94 -9.87
N GLY A 930 0.62 28.17 -11.13
CA GLY A 930 0.06 27.09 -11.94
C GLY A 930 -0.49 27.60 -13.26
N HIS A 931 -1.44 26.85 -13.82
CA HIS A 931 -2.20 27.24 -15.01
C HIS A 931 -3.48 26.41 -15.14
N THR A 932 -4.46 26.93 -15.89
CA THR A 932 -5.65 26.19 -16.34
C THR A 932 -5.59 25.90 -17.85
N GLY A 933 -6.00 24.72 -18.29
CA GLY A 933 -6.09 24.37 -19.71
C GLY A 933 -7.48 24.57 -20.30
N PHE A 934 -7.53 24.81 -21.61
CA PHE A 934 -8.76 25.05 -22.37
C PHE A 934 -9.68 23.80 -22.42
N THR A 935 -9.07 22.63 -22.49
CA THR A 935 -9.72 21.30 -22.48
C THR A 935 -10.30 20.92 -21.11
N GLY A 936 -10.23 21.83 -20.12
CA GLY A 936 -10.78 21.66 -18.77
C GLY A 936 -9.74 21.31 -17.72
N THR A 937 -8.48 21.19 -18.11
CA THR A 937 -7.38 20.77 -17.22
C THR A 937 -6.91 21.89 -16.29
N SER A 938 -6.14 21.53 -15.25
CA SER A 938 -5.59 22.44 -14.25
C SER A 938 -4.41 21.79 -13.52
N ALA A 939 -3.37 22.56 -13.24
CA ALA A 939 -2.23 22.13 -12.45
C ALA A 939 -1.70 23.29 -11.60
N TRP A 940 -1.57 23.08 -10.29
CA TRP A 940 -1.19 24.11 -9.32
C TRP A 940 -0.24 23.57 -8.26
N VAL A 941 0.74 24.39 -7.88
CA VAL A 941 1.62 24.20 -6.73
C VAL A 941 1.30 25.28 -5.72
N ASP A 942 1.14 24.91 -4.44
CA ASP A 942 1.14 25.84 -3.32
C ASP A 942 2.33 25.55 -2.40
N PRO A 943 3.43 26.32 -2.53
CA PRO A 943 4.64 26.11 -1.72
C PRO A 943 4.41 26.25 -0.21
N LYS A 944 3.48 27.13 0.20
CA LYS A 944 3.19 27.36 1.62
C LYS A 944 2.63 26.09 2.27
N HIS A 945 1.76 25.38 1.55
CA HIS A 945 1.12 24.16 2.03
C HIS A 945 1.86 22.89 1.57
N LYS A 946 2.94 23.02 0.77
CA LYS A 946 3.67 21.91 0.14
C LYS A 946 2.73 20.97 -0.62
N LEU A 947 1.87 21.58 -1.43
CA LEU A 947 0.76 20.92 -2.12
C LEU A 947 0.94 20.99 -3.64
N VAL A 948 0.65 19.90 -4.33
CA VAL A 948 0.43 19.88 -5.78
C VAL A 948 -0.99 19.37 -6.05
N TYR A 949 -1.73 20.08 -6.90
CA TYR A 949 -3.06 19.70 -7.34
C TYR A 949 -3.11 19.63 -8.87
N VAL A 950 -3.55 18.48 -9.38
CA VAL A 950 -3.77 18.24 -10.81
C VAL A 950 -5.19 17.75 -11.05
N PHE A 951 -5.85 18.35 -12.03
CA PHE A 951 -7.17 17.95 -12.52
C PHE A 951 -7.12 17.92 -14.04
N LEU A 952 -7.35 16.76 -14.65
CA LEU A 952 -7.45 16.59 -16.10
C LEU A 952 -8.87 16.16 -16.47
N SER A 953 -9.37 16.64 -17.60
CA SER A 953 -10.69 16.29 -18.14
C SER A 953 -10.68 16.51 -19.64
N ASN A 954 -11.63 15.91 -20.36
CA ASN A 954 -11.94 16.20 -21.76
C ASN A 954 -13.26 16.98 -21.86
N ARG A 955 -13.38 18.11 -21.15
CA ARG A 955 -14.64 18.88 -21.04
C ARG A 955 -15.17 19.38 -22.38
N VAL A 956 -14.28 19.51 -23.37
CA VAL A 956 -14.61 19.97 -24.72
C VAL A 956 -15.17 18.84 -25.59
N HIS A 957 -15.34 17.64 -25.06
CA HIS A 957 -16.08 16.57 -25.72
C HIS A 957 -17.58 16.64 -25.37
N PRO A 958 -18.50 16.60 -26.36
CA PRO A 958 -18.22 16.61 -27.80
C PRO A 958 -17.93 17.99 -28.38
N SER A 959 -18.23 19.09 -27.67
CA SER A 959 -18.03 20.46 -28.20
C SER A 959 -17.35 21.41 -27.20
N ALA A 960 -16.41 22.23 -27.71
CA ALA A 960 -15.75 23.30 -26.95
C ALA A 960 -16.69 24.37 -26.39
N GLU A 961 -17.92 24.48 -26.91
CA GLU A 961 -18.95 25.42 -26.41
C GLU A 961 -19.50 25.01 -25.03
N ASN A 962 -19.19 23.81 -24.52
CA ASN A 962 -19.64 23.35 -23.21
C ASN A 962 -18.95 24.13 -22.06
N LYS A 963 -19.68 25.03 -21.41
CA LYS A 963 -19.19 25.89 -20.31
C LYS A 963 -19.46 25.35 -18.91
N LYS A 964 -20.16 24.21 -18.79
CA LYS A 964 -20.64 23.68 -17.49
C LYS A 964 -19.55 23.47 -16.45
N LEU A 965 -18.36 22.99 -16.86
CA LEU A 965 -17.24 22.79 -15.92
C LEU A 965 -16.88 24.07 -15.15
N VAL A 966 -16.90 25.21 -15.85
CA VAL A 966 -16.59 26.53 -15.28
C VAL A 966 -17.77 27.04 -14.46
N GLU A 967 -18.99 26.95 -15.00
CA GLU A 967 -20.23 27.39 -14.33
C GLU A 967 -20.46 26.64 -13.00
N MET A 968 -20.09 25.36 -12.95
CA MET A 968 -20.19 24.50 -11.78
C MET A 968 -19.02 24.64 -10.80
N ASN A 969 -18.01 25.47 -11.11
CA ASN A 969 -16.82 25.69 -10.29
C ASN A 969 -16.10 24.39 -9.88
N VAL A 970 -16.10 23.37 -10.75
CA VAL A 970 -15.63 22.01 -10.39
C VAL A 970 -14.21 22.03 -9.83
N ARG A 971 -13.29 22.71 -10.52
CA ARG A 971 -11.87 22.77 -10.14
C ARG A 971 -11.64 23.47 -8.79
N THR A 972 -12.33 24.58 -8.54
CA THR A 972 -12.14 25.35 -7.30
C THR A 972 -12.85 24.71 -6.12
N ARG A 973 -14.01 24.07 -6.32
CA ARG A 973 -14.67 23.26 -5.29
C ARG A 973 -13.83 22.06 -4.85
N ILE A 974 -13.13 21.42 -5.79
CA ILE A 974 -12.17 20.36 -5.44
C ILE A 974 -11.02 20.93 -4.63
N GLN A 975 -10.47 22.10 -5.00
CA GLN A 975 -9.47 22.77 -4.18
C GLN A 975 -10.00 23.06 -2.78
N ASP A 976 -11.22 23.61 -2.63
CA ASP A 976 -11.80 23.89 -1.32
C ASP A 976 -11.74 22.63 -0.41
N VAL A 977 -12.22 21.50 -0.92
CA VAL A 977 -12.16 20.20 -0.21
C VAL A 977 -10.74 19.80 0.16
N ILE A 978 -9.76 19.97 -0.74
CA ILE A 978 -8.36 19.64 -0.45
C ILE A 978 -7.81 20.51 0.69
N TYR A 979 -8.08 21.81 0.67
CA TYR A 979 -7.58 22.72 1.70
C TYR A 979 -8.27 22.50 3.04
N ASP A 980 -9.56 22.20 3.05
CA ASP A 980 -10.28 21.85 4.27
C ASP A 980 -9.68 20.57 4.88
N ALA A 981 -9.46 19.52 4.07
CA ALA A 981 -8.88 18.25 4.52
C ALA A 981 -7.49 18.40 5.17
N ILE A 982 -6.62 19.26 4.64
CA ILE A 982 -5.24 19.40 5.13
C ILE A 982 -5.08 20.45 6.25
N ASN A 983 -6.06 21.32 6.45
CA ASN A 983 -6.01 22.39 7.46
C ASN A 983 -6.74 22.01 8.75
N GLU A 984 -7.58 20.98 8.76
CA GLU A 984 -8.15 20.43 9.99
C GLU A 984 -7.03 19.86 10.89
N LYS A 985 -6.84 20.50 12.05
CA LYS A 985 -6.01 20.04 13.17
C LYS A 985 -6.74 20.28 14.48
#